data_AF-Q6BT64-F1
#
_entry.id   AF-Q6BT64-F1
#
_cell.length_a   1.000
_cell.length_b   1.000
_cell.length_c   1.000
_cell.angle_alpha   90.00
_cell.angle_beta   90.00
_cell.angle_gamma   90.00
#
_symmetry.space_group_name_H-M   'P 1'
#
loop_
_entity.id
_entity.type
_entity.pdbx_description
1 polymer ?
#
loop_
_entity_poly.entity_id
_entity_poly.type
_entity_poly.pdbx_seq_one_letter_code
_entity_poly.pdbx_strand_id
1 'polypeptide(L)'
;MHLSTFVNFIGLGLISTVCGSPIATESNSNKASSTFDESSRATISDEMTWGVAQTPNILNDTAVDANAVAKGYDLVNVSQTAHGLAGILKLNEATNIYGYDFDCLNLLVEYQADSRLHVHIEPANLTDVFVLPEDLIAKPRIESNNVTFDTSDLVFKYQEKNFGFSVIRSSTGEVLFSTIGNPLVYSNQFIQFNTTLPKDHVVTGLGESIHGSINEPGVVKTLFANDVGDPIDGNIYGVHPVYMDHRYDSNTAHSVYWRTSAIQEVVVEEEALTWRALSGVVDLYFFSGPEPKDVIKQYVHEIGLPALQPYWALGYHQCRWGYDTIEELEEVVSNFKKFDIPLETIWSDIDYMDGYKDFTTDPHRYPLDKFKKFIDDIHGTDQHYIPMFDAGIYVPNPNNASDIYEIFHNGNESDSFLKNPDGSLYIGSVWPGFTAFPDFLAPKSQEFWTKTIKDFYDKVQFDGLWCDMNEASSFCVGSCGSEGYLQNPAKPNFEYGDVSDTYPKGFEQSNASEYSSIQQKASSTSSAASSSTSISDSQNTIAPGKGNINYPPYAINHAQGDHDLATHAISPNATHYDGTIEYDVHNLYGYMEVNATYNALLEAIPNKRPFILSRATFAGSGKHAAHWGGDNTADWAWMYFSIPQALSMGMSGIPFFGVDVCGFNSNTDSELCSRWMQLGSFFPFYRNHNTLGAISQEPYVWSSVTDATKITMNIRYLLLPYYYSLLHESHESGLPVLRALSWEFPNQRNLSTVDTQFFVGDALLVTPVLEPSVETVKGVFPGSGITEIYYDWYTHEQVDFQAGKNETLEAPLGHIPLHIRGGNILPTQEPGYTIAQSRKNPFGLIVALDKNGGASGKLYLDDGESQEVESSLFVNFVALNNTIVSSPYGDYKISEPLSNITILGVNEKPDSVTFEGKDVTYTYENSTLFVTDLNKDSKDGAFDKQFTLKW
;
A
#
# COMPACT_ATOMS: atom_id res chain seq x y z
N MET A 1 -6.64 3.85 -65.38
CA MET A 1 -6.24 4.56 -66.64
C MET A 1 -5.26 5.65 -66.24
N HIS A 2 -4.01 5.76 -66.71
CA HIS A 2 -3.08 4.89 -67.48
C HIS A 2 -1.69 5.02 -66.79
N LEU A 3 -0.73 4.08 -66.73
CA LEU A 3 -0.33 2.90 -67.52
C LEU A 3 0.65 3.20 -68.70
N SER A 4 1.96 3.33 -68.39
CA SER A 4 3.19 3.17 -69.24
C SER A 4 4.46 3.61 -68.43
N THR A 5 5.60 2.93 -68.24
CA THR A 5 6.22 1.61 -68.62
C THR A 5 7.32 1.66 -69.73
N PHE A 6 8.37 0.82 -69.57
CA PHE A 6 9.56 0.51 -70.43
C PHE A 6 10.86 1.36 -70.29
N VAL A 7 12.11 0.88 -70.53
CA VAL A 7 12.85 -0.37 -70.13
C VAL A 7 14.30 -0.40 -70.71
N ASN A 8 15.26 -0.98 -69.95
CA ASN A 8 16.61 -1.58 -70.26
C ASN A 8 17.59 -1.03 -71.33
N PHE A 9 18.89 -1.04 -70.97
CA PHE A 9 20.03 -1.71 -71.67
C PHE A 9 21.24 -1.75 -70.70
N ILE A 10 21.60 -2.87 -70.05
CA ILE A 10 22.47 -4.00 -70.48
C ILE A 10 23.92 -3.59 -70.87
N GLY A 11 24.89 -4.17 -70.16
CA GLY A 11 26.31 -4.29 -70.55
C GLY A 11 27.02 -5.38 -69.74
N LEU A 12 27.69 -6.34 -70.40
CA LEU A 12 28.33 -7.52 -69.76
C LEU A 12 29.84 -7.37 -69.58
N GLY A 13 30.40 -8.10 -68.61
CA GLY A 13 31.84 -8.39 -68.48
C GLY A 13 32.10 -9.67 -67.69
N LEU A 14 32.53 -10.74 -68.37
CA LEU A 14 32.86 -12.07 -67.81
C LEU A 14 34.29 -12.46 -68.19
N ILE A 15 35.00 -13.20 -67.32
CA ILE A 15 36.04 -14.20 -67.67
C ILE A 15 36.40 -15.05 -66.42
N SER A 16 36.95 -16.26 -66.63
CA SER A 16 36.98 -17.36 -65.64
C SER A 16 38.33 -18.12 -65.56
N THR A 17 38.30 -19.27 -64.83
CA THR A 17 39.31 -20.36 -64.65
C THR A 17 40.37 -20.14 -63.54
N VAL A 18 40.90 -21.18 -62.87
CA VAL A 18 40.81 -22.66 -63.06
C VAL A 18 40.83 -23.47 -61.73
N CYS A 19 40.71 -24.80 -61.83
CA CYS A 19 40.57 -25.82 -60.77
C CYS A 19 41.76 -26.05 -59.79
N GLY A 20 41.49 -26.75 -58.68
CA GLY A 20 42.49 -27.53 -57.91
C GLY A 20 41.88 -28.34 -56.75
N SER A 21 42.03 -29.67 -56.74
CA SER A 21 41.58 -30.56 -55.64
C SER A 21 42.37 -31.87 -55.59
N PRO A 22 42.52 -32.49 -54.40
CA PRO A 22 42.59 -33.94 -54.30
C PRO A 22 41.70 -34.55 -53.18
N ILE A 23 41.40 -35.84 -53.38
CA ILE A 23 40.62 -36.79 -52.55
C ILE A 23 41.62 -37.72 -51.84
N ALA A 24 41.38 -38.43 -50.72
CA ALA A 24 40.53 -38.31 -49.52
C ALA A 24 40.84 -39.54 -48.62
N THR A 25 40.40 -39.57 -47.36
CA THR A 25 40.31 -40.81 -46.55
C THR A 25 39.14 -40.74 -45.56
N GLU A 26 38.40 -41.84 -45.41
CA GLU A 26 37.22 -41.94 -44.55
C GLU A 26 37.55 -42.48 -43.15
N SER A 27 36.77 -42.08 -42.13
CA SER A 27 36.53 -42.91 -40.95
C SER A 27 35.21 -42.55 -40.25
N ASN A 28 34.20 -43.43 -40.43
CA ASN A 28 33.04 -43.70 -39.57
C ASN A 28 32.48 -42.59 -38.64
N SER A 29 31.39 -41.98 -39.09
CA SER A 29 30.10 -41.91 -38.38
C SER A 29 30.08 -41.71 -36.85
N ASN A 30 29.58 -40.55 -36.44
CA ASN A 30 28.55 -40.47 -35.40
C ASN A 30 27.45 -39.49 -35.85
N LYS A 31 26.18 -39.87 -35.72
CA LYS A 31 25.05 -38.94 -35.88
C LYS A 31 24.81 -38.23 -34.55
N ALA A 32 25.30 -37.02 -34.40
CA ALA A 32 24.68 -36.07 -33.47
C ALA A 32 23.41 -35.54 -34.16
N SER A 33 22.25 -35.60 -33.49
CA SER A 33 21.11 -34.75 -33.88
C SER A 33 21.45 -33.32 -33.49
N SER A 34 21.49 -32.42 -34.46
CA SER A 34 21.35 -30.99 -34.17
C SER A 34 19.90 -30.73 -33.77
N THR A 35 19.60 -30.87 -32.47
CA THR A 35 18.55 -30.07 -31.86
C THR A 35 18.85 -28.60 -32.17
N PHE A 36 17.84 -27.84 -32.55
CA PHE A 36 17.96 -26.38 -32.54
C PHE A 36 18.01 -25.98 -31.07
N ASP A 37 19.03 -25.21 -30.69
CA ASP A 37 19.03 -24.47 -29.44
C ASP A 37 18.09 -23.27 -29.64
N GLU A 38 16.90 -23.35 -29.06
CA GLU A 38 16.05 -22.17 -28.85
C GLU A 38 16.56 -21.43 -27.61
N SER A 39 17.81 -20.96 -27.69
CA SER A 39 18.38 -20.05 -26.70
C SER A 39 17.53 -18.78 -26.67
N SER A 40 17.10 -18.45 -25.47
CA SER A 40 16.51 -17.19 -25.04
C SER A 40 16.89 -15.96 -25.87
N ARG A 41 15.87 -15.13 -26.11
CA ARG A 41 16.01 -13.72 -26.48
C ARG A 41 14.98 -12.95 -25.67
N ALA A 42 15.41 -11.87 -25.04
CA ALA A 42 14.48 -10.87 -24.53
C ALA A 42 13.55 -10.41 -25.67
N THR A 43 12.26 -10.20 -25.35
CA THR A 43 11.23 -9.78 -26.31
C THR A 43 11.49 -8.37 -26.83
N ILE A 44 12.08 -7.53 -25.99
CA ILE A 44 12.61 -6.19 -26.27
C ILE A 44 14.14 -6.25 -26.29
N SER A 45 14.82 -5.28 -26.91
CA SER A 45 16.28 -5.20 -26.81
C SER A 45 16.70 -4.28 -25.67
N ASP A 46 17.88 -4.53 -25.08
CA ASP A 46 18.40 -3.79 -23.94
C ASP A 46 18.38 -2.27 -24.17
N GLU A 47 18.61 -1.80 -25.40
CA GLU A 47 18.60 -0.36 -25.70
C GLU A 47 17.20 0.29 -25.61
N MET A 48 16.13 -0.50 -25.47
CA MET A 48 14.76 -0.03 -25.18
C MET A 48 14.48 0.12 -23.68
N THR A 49 15.36 -0.39 -22.79
CA THR A 49 15.17 -0.34 -21.33
C THR A 49 16.04 0.73 -20.65
N TRP A 50 16.83 1.50 -21.42
CA TRP A 50 17.78 2.48 -20.88
C TRP A 50 17.16 3.88 -20.77
N GLY A 51 17.00 4.35 -19.53
CA GLY A 51 16.55 5.71 -19.25
C GLY A 51 17.60 6.76 -19.63
N VAL A 52 17.15 8.00 -19.84
CA VAL A 52 18.01 9.15 -20.09
C VAL A 52 18.40 9.76 -18.75
N ALA A 53 19.64 9.53 -18.32
CA ALA A 53 20.16 9.97 -17.04
C ALA A 53 20.00 11.48 -16.78
N GLN A 54 19.10 11.84 -15.87
CA GLN A 54 18.90 13.19 -15.35
C GLN A 54 19.83 13.48 -14.16
N THR A 55 19.94 14.76 -13.78
CA THR A 55 20.52 15.16 -12.49
C THR A 55 19.43 15.86 -11.68
N PRO A 56 18.87 15.24 -10.62
CA PRO A 56 17.82 15.82 -9.81
C PRO A 56 18.16 17.23 -9.32
N ASN A 57 17.22 18.16 -9.42
CA ASN A 57 17.46 19.56 -9.07
C ASN A 57 17.85 19.75 -7.60
N ILE A 58 17.38 18.88 -6.70
CA ILE A 58 17.75 18.87 -5.27
C ILE A 58 19.18 18.37 -5.01
N LEU A 59 19.80 17.66 -5.97
CA LEU A 59 21.19 17.17 -5.91
C LEU A 59 22.16 18.03 -6.76
N ASN A 60 21.66 19.11 -7.38
CA ASN A 60 22.42 19.93 -8.32
C ASN A 60 22.84 21.27 -7.69
N ASP A 61 24.10 21.37 -7.25
CA ASP A 61 24.74 22.60 -6.72
C ASP A 61 24.65 23.84 -7.64
N THR A 62 24.27 23.66 -8.92
CA THR A 62 24.11 24.75 -9.90
C THR A 62 22.66 25.06 -10.27
N ALA A 63 21.69 24.36 -9.69
CA ALA A 63 20.27 24.64 -9.87
C ALA A 63 19.92 26.05 -9.35
N VAL A 64 18.92 26.68 -9.97
CA VAL A 64 18.44 27.99 -9.55
C VAL A 64 17.50 27.83 -8.37
N ASP A 65 17.88 28.37 -7.21
CA ASP A 65 16.96 28.55 -6.09
C ASP A 65 15.83 29.51 -6.49
N ALA A 66 14.64 28.95 -6.63
CA ALA A 66 13.45 29.69 -7.04
C ALA A 66 12.99 30.71 -5.98
N ASN A 67 13.22 30.45 -4.69
CA ASN A 67 12.90 31.40 -3.61
C ASN A 67 13.84 32.62 -3.64
N ALA A 68 15.12 32.44 -3.96
CA ALA A 68 16.08 33.54 -4.06
C ALA A 68 15.82 34.49 -5.24
N VAL A 69 15.26 34.00 -6.36
CA VAL A 69 15.11 34.79 -7.59
C VAL A 69 13.68 35.26 -7.88
N ALA A 70 12.64 34.54 -7.49
CA ALA A 70 11.26 34.91 -7.79
C ALA A 70 10.83 36.24 -7.14
N LYS A 71 9.88 36.94 -7.76
CA LYS A 71 9.27 38.18 -7.20
C LYS A 71 7.85 37.97 -6.65
N GLY A 72 7.34 36.74 -6.77
CA GLY A 72 6.00 36.38 -6.35
C GLY A 72 4.91 37.22 -7.03
N TYR A 73 3.78 37.30 -6.35
CA TYR A 73 2.56 37.93 -6.83
C TYR A 73 2.10 39.03 -5.86
N ASP A 74 1.25 39.95 -6.32
CA ASP A 74 0.48 40.87 -5.49
C ASP A 74 -1.01 40.50 -5.57
N LEU A 75 -1.70 40.41 -4.44
CA LEU A 75 -3.14 40.14 -4.40
C LEU A 75 -3.93 41.43 -4.64
N VAL A 76 -4.83 41.40 -5.62
CA VAL A 76 -5.71 42.51 -6.01
C VAL A 76 -7.16 42.05 -6.20
N ASN A 77 -8.08 43.01 -6.29
CA ASN A 77 -9.52 42.77 -6.54
C ASN A 77 -10.19 41.81 -5.53
N VAL A 78 -9.76 41.80 -4.27
CA VAL A 78 -10.33 40.94 -3.23
C VAL A 78 -11.81 41.24 -3.01
N SER A 79 -12.60 40.18 -2.92
CA SER A 79 -14.04 40.19 -2.65
C SER A 79 -14.39 39.11 -1.61
N GLN A 80 -15.44 39.34 -0.82
CA GLN A 80 -15.96 38.33 0.09
C GLN A 80 -16.95 37.42 -0.65
N THR A 81 -16.85 36.11 -0.45
CA THR A 81 -17.84 35.13 -0.92
C THR A 81 -18.84 34.83 0.21
N ALA A 82 -19.75 33.86 0.01
CA ALA A 82 -20.63 33.42 1.08
C ALA A 82 -19.90 32.67 2.22
N HIS A 83 -18.75 32.05 1.91
CA HIS A 83 -18.02 31.14 2.80
C HIS A 83 -16.52 31.49 2.90
N GLY A 84 -16.12 32.72 2.59
CA GLY A 84 -14.71 33.12 2.60
C GLY A 84 -14.41 34.30 1.66
N LEU A 85 -13.40 34.17 0.82
CA LEU A 85 -12.97 35.25 -0.10
C LEU A 85 -12.50 34.72 -1.46
N ALA A 86 -12.48 35.62 -2.44
CA ALA A 86 -11.88 35.39 -3.74
C ALA A 86 -11.16 36.66 -4.23
N GLY A 87 -10.09 36.50 -5.01
CA GLY A 87 -9.29 37.61 -5.56
C GLY A 87 -8.39 37.17 -6.70
N ILE A 88 -7.55 38.09 -7.19
CA ILE A 88 -6.62 37.83 -8.30
C ILE A 88 -5.20 38.08 -7.80
N LEU A 89 -4.34 37.08 -7.91
CA LEU A 89 -2.90 37.23 -7.72
C LEU A 89 -2.30 37.69 -9.05
N LYS A 90 -1.64 38.85 -9.07
CA LYS A 90 -0.96 39.37 -10.25
C LYS A 90 0.55 39.23 -10.11
N LEU A 91 1.21 38.66 -11.11
CA LEU A 91 2.67 38.50 -11.13
C LEU A 91 3.40 39.86 -11.03
N ASN A 92 4.43 39.92 -10.17
CA ASN A 92 5.21 41.14 -9.96
C ASN A 92 6.28 41.34 -11.04
N GLU A 93 7.01 40.27 -11.37
CA GLU A 93 8.01 40.21 -12.46
C GLU A 93 8.21 38.73 -12.79
N ALA A 94 8.17 38.38 -14.09
CA ALA A 94 8.40 37.00 -14.53
C ALA A 94 9.88 36.63 -14.44
N THR A 95 10.15 35.43 -13.92
CA THR A 95 11.48 34.84 -13.81
C THR A 95 11.68 33.64 -14.74
N ASN A 96 10.61 32.93 -15.10
CA ASN A 96 10.58 31.81 -16.06
C ASN A 96 11.71 30.79 -15.83
N ILE A 97 11.80 30.26 -14.60
CA ILE A 97 12.94 29.47 -14.14
C ILE A 97 12.83 28.02 -14.63
N TYR A 98 11.68 27.41 -14.35
CA TYR A 98 11.35 26.01 -14.63
C TYR A 98 10.02 25.92 -15.39
N GLY A 99 9.77 26.89 -16.27
CA GLY A 99 8.51 27.06 -16.99
C GLY A 99 8.27 28.52 -17.40
N TYR A 100 7.06 28.81 -17.86
CA TYR A 100 6.55 30.17 -18.08
C TYR A 100 5.63 30.58 -16.93
N ASP A 101 5.97 31.67 -16.24
CA ASP A 101 5.16 32.22 -15.14
C ASP A 101 3.84 32.81 -15.67
N PHE A 102 2.75 32.64 -14.92
CA PHE A 102 1.43 33.17 -15.31
C PHE A 102 1.24 34.63 -14.85
N ASP A 103 0.88 35.54 -15.76
CA ASP A 103 0.62 36.96 -15.43
C ASP A 103 -0.44 37.17 -14.32
N CYS A 104 -1.42 36.26 -14.23
CA CYS A 104 -2.54 36.32 -13.28
C CYS A 104 -2.99 34.91 -12.87
N LEU A 105 -3.21 34.72 -11.55
CA LEU A 105 -3.84 33.55 -10.95
C LEU A 105 -5.15 33.97 -10.25
N ASN A 106 -6.14 33.09 -10.19
CA ASN A 106 -7.29 33.22 -9.30
C ASN A 106 -6.92 32.69 -7.91
N LEU A 107 -7.35 33.39 -6.85
CA LEU A 107 -7.35 32.88 -5.47
C LEU A 107 -8.80 32.69 -5.01
N LEU A 108 -9.11 31.52 -4.46
CA LEU A 108 -10.35 31.22 -3.76
C LEU A 108 -10.02 30.64 -2.37
N VAL A 109 -10.78 31.04 -1.35
CA VAL A 109 -10.65 30.56 0.02
C VAL A 109 -12.05 30.27 0.58
N GLU A 110 -12.25 29.06 1.11
CA GLU A 110 -13.55 28.58 1.60
C GLU A 110 -13.43 27.91 2.97
N TYR A 111 -14.17 28.42 3.95
CA TYR A 111 -14.46 27.72 5.19
C TYR A 111 -15.52 26.65 4.88
N GLN A 112 -15.12 25.38 4.85
CA GLN A 112 -15.97 24.26 4.43
C GLN A 112 -16.63 23.53 5.60
N ALA A 113 -15.89 23.36 6.69
CA ALA A 113 -16.37 22.85 7.97
C ALA A 113 -15.82 23.70 9.11
N ASP A 114 -16.34 23.54 10.32
CA ASP A 114 -15.78 24.22 11.49
C ASP A 114 -14.32 23.78 11.78
N SER A 115 -13.90 22.61 11.28
CA SER A 115 -12.52 22.10 11.31
C SER A 115 -11.77 22.08 9.96
N ARG A 116 -12.40 22.49 8.84
CA ARG A 116 -11.82 22.40 7.48
C ARG A 116 -11.85 23.71 6.70
N LEU A 117 -10.67 24.14 6.26
CA LEU A 117 -10.45 25.29 5.37
C LEU A 117 -9.85 24.81 4.04
N HIS A 118 -10.35 25.35 2.93
CA HIS A 118 -9.90 25.11 1.57
C HIS A 118 -9.26 26.38 1.00
N VAL A 119 -8.09 26.26 0.36
CA VAL A 119 -7.38 27.34 -0.34
C VAL A 119 -6.99 26.86 -1.74
N HIS A 120 -7.55 27.50 -2.76
CA HIS A 120 -7.37 27.15 -4.17
C HIS A 120 -6.64 28.28 -4.92
N ILE A 121 -5.58 27.95 -5.64
CA ILE A 121 -4.85 28.86 -6.54
C ILE A 121 -4.60 28.19 -7.90
N GLU A 122 -5.16 28.80 -8.94
CA GLU A 122 -5.13 28.33 -10.34
C GLU A 122 -4.78 29.50 -11.29
N PRO A 123 -4.26 29.26 -12.51
CA PRO A 123 -4.09 30.31 -13.50
C PRO A 123 -5.42 30.89 -13.97
N ALA A 124 -5.46 32.19 -14.28
CA ALA A 124 -6.63 32.82 -14.89
C ALA A 124 -6.88 32.35 -16.36
N ASN A 125 -5.99 31.54 -16.93
CA ASN A 125 -6.17 30.79 -18.17
C ASN A 125 -5.67 29.34 -18.01
N LEU A 126 -6.59 28.37 -18.04
CA LEU A 126 -6.30 26.94 -17.80
C LEU A 126 -5.83 26.17 -19.05
N THR A 127 -5.36 26.85 -20.11
CA THR A 127 -4.96 26.17 -21.37
C THR A 127 -3.75 25.25 -21.18
N ASP A 128 -2.79 25.67 -20.35
CA ASP A 128 -1.47 25.02 -20.22
C ASP A 128 -1.28 24.31 -18.86
N VAL A 129 -2.38 24.05 -18.13
CA VAL A 129 -2.39 23.46 -16.78
C VAL A 129 -3.52 22.45 -16.63
N PHE A 130 -3.24 21.30 -16.02
CA PHE A 130 -4.24 20.32 -15.62
C PHE A 130 -4.94 20.74 -14.32
N VAL A 131 -6.22 20.44 -14.19
CA VAL A 131 -7.01 20.65 -12.97
C VAL A 131 -7.68 19.33 -12.62
N LEU A 132 -7.23 18.67 -11.54
CA LEU A 132 -7.67 17.34 -11.13
C LEU A 132 -9.22 17.29 -11.01
N PRO A 133 -9.93 16.56 -11.89
CA PRO A 133 -11.40 16.54 -11.93
C PRO A 133 -12.04 16.01 -10.65
N GLU A 134 -13.19 16.56 -10.25
CA GLU A 134 -13.88 16.18 -9.00
C GLU A 134 -14.64 14.85 -9.06
N ASP A 135 -14.77 14.28 -10.26
CA ASP A 135 -15.36 12.99 -10.58
C ASP A 135 -14.31 11.85 -10.65
N LEU A 136 -13.04 12.16 -10.89
CA LEU A 136 -11.93 11.21 -10.72
C LEU A 136 -11.52 11.09 -9.24
N ILE A 137 -11.21 12.22 -8.60
CA ILE A 137 -10.88 12.30 -7.17
C ILE A 137 -11.85 13.28 -6.52
N ALA A 138 -12.63 12.82 -5.54
CA ALA A 138 -13.64 13.65 -4.89
C ALA A 138 -13.06 14.98 -4.38
N LYS A 139 -13.80 16.08 -4.57
CA LYS A 139 -13.43 17.38 -3.98
C LYS A 139 -14.18 17.56 -2.65
N PRO A 140 -13.50 17.82 -1.52
CA PRO A 140 -14.14 18.14 -0.23
C PRO A 140 -15.11 19.31 -0.35
N ARG A 141 -16.25 19.26 0.34
CA ARG A 141 -17.38 20.19 0.15
C ARG A 141 -17.78 20.94 1.42
N ILE A 142 -18.53 22.02 1.27
CA ILE A 142 -19.07 22.82 2.38
C ILE A 142 -20.19 22.03 3.08
N GLU A 143 -20.02 21.72 4.35
CA GLU A 143 -20.93 20.85 5.13
C GLU A 143 -22.23 21.56 5.53
N SER A 144 -22.19 22.87 5.80
CA SER A 144 -23.41 23.63 6.07
C SER A 144 -23.30 25.10 5.69
N ASN A 145 -24.45 25.69 5.33
CA ASN A 145 -24.55 27.12 5.00
C ASN A 145 -24.25 28.07 6.19
N ASN A 146 -24.05 27.53 7.39
CA ASN A 146 -23.68 28.31 8.58
C ASN A 146 -22.16 28.42 8.77
N VAL A 147 -21.36 27.60 8.08
CA VAL A 147 -19.89 27.63 8.20
C VAL A 147 -19.37 28.94 7.63
N THR A 148 -18.67 29.69 8.47
CA THR A 148 -18.12 31.02 8.17
C THR A 148 -16.85 31.26 8.98
N PHE A 149 -16.17 32.38 8.71
CA PHE A 149 -15.05 32.87 9.53
C PHE A 149 -15.34 32.90 11.04
N ASP A 150 -16.58 33.18 11.44
CA ASP A 150 -16.96 33.31 12.86
C ASP A 150 -17.26 31.96 13.54
N THR A 151 -17.28 30.83 12.81
CA THR A 151 -17.56 29.48 13.38
C THR A 151 -16.36 28.53 13.34
N SER A 152 -15.40 28.76 12.45
CA SER A 152 -14.26 27.87 12.24
C SER A 152 -13.16 27.97 13.31
N ASP A 153 -12.51 26.84 13.65
CA ASP A 153 -11.23 26.81 14.36
C ASP A 153 -10.05 27.20 13.44
N LEU A 154 -10.29 27.45 12.15
CA LEU A 154 -9.27 27.90 11.20
C LEU A 154 -9.53 29.35 10.77
N VAL A 155 -8.46 30.13 10.62
CA VAL A 155 -8.50 31.56 10.28
C VAL A 155 -7.47 31.86 9.20
N PHE A 156 -7.93 32.22 8.00
CA PHE A 156 -7.08 32.68 6.90
C PHE A 156 -6.68 34.16 7.09
N LYS A 157 -5.39 34.46 7.00
CA LYS A 157 -4.83 35.83 6.94
C LYS A 157 -3.86 35.94 5.77
N TYR A 158 -3.73 37.12 5.17
CA TYR A 158 -2.90 37.33 3.98
C TYR A 158 -2.23 38.70 3.96
N GLN A 159 -1.22 38.85 3.10
CA GLN A 159 -0.62 40.12 2.72
C GLN A 159 -0.97 40.45 1.27
N GLU A 160 -1.38 41.69 0.98
CA GLU A 160 -1.72 42.10 -0.41
C GLU A 160 -0.48 42.37 -1.28
N LYS A 161 0.65 42.75 -0.65
CA LYS A 161 1.92 43.05 -1.32
C LYS A 161 2.94 42.00 -0.99
N ASN A 162 3.59 41.44 -2.02
CA ASN A 162 4.37 40.20 -1.94
C ASN A 162 3.51 39.10 -1.27
N PHE A 163 2.46 38.67 -1.97
CA PHE A 163 1.43 37.79 -1.45
C PHE A 163 2.01 36.54 -0.79
N GLY A 164 1.70 36.43 0.49
CA GLY A 164 1.74 35.21 1.26
C GLY A 164 0.55 35.18 2.22
N PHE A 165 0.20 33.99 2.69
CA PHE A 165 -0.91 33.77 3.61
C PHE A 165 -0.50 32.93 4.80
N SER A 166 -1.33 32.93 5.84
CA SER A 166 -1.22 32.05 7.00
C SER A 166 -2.58 31.48 7.35
N VAL A 167 -2.61 30.20 7.72
CA VAL A 167 -3.74 29.53 8.37
C VAL A 167 -3.45 29.45 9.85
N ILE A 168 -4.37 29.92 10.68
CA ILE A 168 -4.17 30.12 12.12
C ILE A 168 -5.29 29.42 12.88
N ARG A 169 -4.95 28.68 13.94
CA ARG A 169 -5.91 28.08 14.86
C ARG A 169 -6.63 29.18 15.65
N SER A 170 -7.95 29.25 15.58
CA SER A 170 -8.75 30.32 16.21
C SER A 170 -8.79 30.18 17.74
N SER A 171 -8.84 28.93 18.24
CA SER A 171 -8.88 28.62 19.68
C SER A 171 -7.59 28.91 20.45
N THR A 172 -6.41 28.85 19.81
CA THR A 172 -5.10 29.11 20.47
C THR A 172 -4.36 30.34 19.95
N GLY A 173 -4.67 30.80 18.73
CA GLY A 173 -3.91 31.83 18.02
C GLY A 173 -2.62 31.33 17.33
N GLU A 174 -2.40 30.01 17.33
CA GLU A 174 -1.24 29.34 16.74
C GLU A 174 -1.24 29.42 15.20
N VAL A 175 -0.10 29.76 14.61
CA VAL A 175 0.08 29.72 13.14
C VAL A 175 0.34 28.27 12.73
N LEU A 176 -0.61 27.64 12.06
CA LEU A 176 -0.51 26.25 11.60
C LEU A 176 0.36 26.18 10.34
N PHE A 177 -0.01 26.93 9.31
CA PHE A 177 0.67 27.01 8.02
C PHE A 177 0.94 28.48 7.67
N SER A 178 2.06 28.82 7.04
CA SER A 178 2.33 30.19 6.60
C SER A 178 3.36 30.32 5.48
N THR A 179 2.95 30.88 4.34
CA THR A 179 3.83 31.22 3.21
C THR A 179 4.45 32.62 3.31
N ILE A 180 4.00 33.45 4.26
CA ILE A 180 4.47 34.84 4.44
C ILE A 180 5.99 34.89 4.58
N GLY A 181 6.63 35.63 3.68
CA GLY A 181 8.09 35.82 3.62
C GLY A 181 8.74 35.11 2.43
N ASN A 182 8.09 34.08 1.87
CA ASN A 182 8.57 33.33 0.71
C ASN A 182 7.72 33.67 -0.53
N PRO A 183 8.31 33.81 -1.73
CA PRO A 183 7.56 34.10 -2.94
C PRO A 183 6.82 32.85 -3.44
N LEU A 184 5.54 32.97 -3.77
CA LEU A 184 4.85 31.96 -4.58
C LEU A 184 5.47 31.91 -5.98
N VAL A 185 6.01 30.75 -6.37
CA VAL A 185 6.47 30.47 -7.73
C VAL A 185 5.38 29.65 -8.41
N TYR A 186 4.94 30.08 -9.60
CA TYR A 186 3.85 29.42 -10.31
C TYR A 186 3.99 29.61 -11.81
N SER A 187 4.34 28.52 -12.48
CA SER A 187 4.52 28.41 -13.93
C SER A 187 3.85 27.15 -14.47
N ASN A 188 3.75 27.01 -15.79
CA ASN A 188 3.16 25.85 -16.47
C ASN A 188 3.76 24.48 -16.10
N GLN A 189 5.06 24.41 -15.77
CA GLN A 189 5.78 23.17 -15.45
C GLN A 189 6.44 23.16 -14.05
N PHE A 190 6.15 24.17 -13.21
CA PHE A 190 6.70 24.24 -11.86
C PHE A 190 5.88 25.17 -10.96
N ILE A 191 5.44 24.63 -9.82
CA ILE A 191 4.85 25.35 -8.69
C ILE A 191 5.76 25.15 -7.49
N GLN A 192 6.11 26.23 -6.78
CA GLN A 192 6.76 26.14 -5.47
C GLN A 192 6.15 27.12 -4.47
N PHE A 193 5.91 26.63 -3.25
CA PHE A 193 5.63 27.44 -2.08
C PHE A 193 6.24 26.81 -0.82
N ASN A 194 6.45 27.62 0.19
CA ASN A 194 6.97 27.18 1.49
C ASN A 194 5.92 27.39 2.57
N THR A 195 5.92 26.55 3.61
CA THR A 195 5.30 26.88 4.90
C THR A 195 6.35 26.89 6.00
N THR A 196 6.29 27.88 6.90
CA THR A 196 7.09 27.88 8.13
C THR A 196 6.60 26.81 9.10
N LEU A 197 7.51 26.06 9.71
CA LEU A 197 7.27 25.17 10.85
C LEU A 197 7.87 25.78 12.14
N PRO A 198 7.31 25.48 13.32
CA PRO A 198 7.96 25.81 14.58
C PRO A 198 9.21 24.92 14.80
N LYS A 199 10.09 25.33 15.72
CA LYS A 199 11.13 24.43 16.23
C LYS A 199 10.50 23.23 16.97
N ASP A 200 11.23 22.12 16.98
CA ASP A 200 10.83 20.88 17.65
C ASP A 200 9.49 20.28 17.17
N HIS A 201 9.02 20.68 15.98
CA HIS A 201 7.91 20.04 15.27
C HIS A 201 8.16 18.53 15.06
N VAL A 202 7.09 17.82 14.69
CA VAL A 202 7.15 16.42 14.22
C VAL A 202 6.22 16.31 13.02
N VAL A 203 6.82 16.16 11.83
CA VAL A 203 6.10 15.95 10.57
C VAL A 203 6.08 14.46 10.25
N THR A 204 4.90 13.94 9.91
CA THR A 204 4.66 12.53 9.57
C THR A 204 3.78 12.44 8.32
N GLY A 205 3.92 11.38 7.53
CA GLY A 205 3.17 11.18 6.28
C GLY A 205 4.01 11.44 5.03
N LEU A 206 3.37 11.89 3.95
CA LEU A 206 3.97 12.02 2.61
C LEU A 206 4.49 10.68 2.07
N GLY A 207 3.62 9.67 2.13
CA GLY A 207 3.89 8.34 1.59
C GLY A 207 3.73 8.27 0.06
N GLU A 208 4.26 7.25 -0.60
CA GLU A 208 4.89 6.05 -0.03
C GLU A 208 6.42 6.03 -0.18
N SER A 209 7.10 5.57 0.87
CA SER A 209 8.57 5.43 0.95
C SER A 209 8.96 4.53 2.12
N ILE A 210 10.00 3.72 1.99
CA ILE A 210 10.57 2.94 3.11
C ILE A 210 11.38 3.88 4.01
N HIS A 211 10.81 4.27 5.16
CA HIS A 211 11.33 5.30 6.07
C HIS A 211 10.81 5.12 7.52
N GLY A 212 11.32 5.90 8.48
CA GLY A 212 10.72 6.03 9.81
C GLY A 212 9.37 6.77 9.80
N SER A 213 8.67 6.82 10.94
CA SER A 213 7.36 7.49 11.03
C SER A 213 7.48 9.02 10.96
N ILE A 214 8.60 9.58 11.41
CA ILE A 214 8.92 11.01 11.32
C ILE A 214 9.74 11.24 10.07
N ASN A 215 9.45 12.32 9.34
CA ASN A 215 10.35 12.86 8.33
C ASN A 215 11.24 13.93 8.99
N GLU A 216 12.53 13.68 9.21
CA GLU A 216 13.42 14.67 9.84
C GLU A 216 13.89 15.80 8.89
N PRO A 217 14.34 16.95 9.43
CA PRO A 217 15.00 18.00 8.64
C PRO A 217 16.17 17.47 7.80
N GLY A 218 16.09 17.65 6.49
CA GLY A 218 16.99 17.09 5.48
C GLY A 218 16.37 15.98 4.62
N VAL A 219 15.24 15.40 5.04
CA VAL A 219 14.50 14.41 4.25
C VAL A 219 13.80 15.08 3.06
N VAL A 220 13.84 14.40 1.91
CA VAL A 220 13.11 14.78 0.69
C VAL A 220 12.11 13.66 0.40
N LYS A 221 10.83 14.01 0.24
CA LYS A 221 9.78 13.09 -0.17
C LYS A 221 9.39 13.37 -1.61
N THR A 222 9.90 12.55 -2.52
CA THR A 222 9.43 12.48 -3.91
C THR A 222 8.08 11.77 -3.94
N LEU A 223 7.10 12.33 -4.65
CA LEU A 223 5.75 11.76 -4.76
C LEU A 223 5.44 11.46 -6.22
N PHE A 224 5.76 10.23 -6.61
CA PHE A 224 5.55 9.67 -7.95
C PHE A 224 5.49 8.14 -7.85
N ALA A 225 4.42 7.52 -8.36
CA ALA A 225 4.22 6.06 -8.32
C ALA A 225 5.31 5.36 -9.15
N ASN A 226 5.98 4.36 -8.57
CA ASN A 226 7.25 3.85 -9.09
C ASN A 226 7.47 2.36 -8.82
N ASP A 227 7.73 1.60 -9.88
CA ASP A 227 8.07 0.18 -9.82
C ASP A 227 9.57 -0.01 -9.54
N VAL A 228 9.90 -0.09 -8.25
CA VAL A 228 11.24 -0.37 -7.74
C VAL A 228 11.13 -1.14 -6.42
N GLY A 229 12.00 -2.13 -6.20
CA GLY A 229 11.97 -2.97 -4.99
C GLY A 229 12.47 -2.26 -3.73
N ASP A 230 11.55 -1.64 -2.99
CA ASP A 230 11.72 -1.08 -1.64
C ASP A 230 13.06 -0.37 -1.31
N PRO A 231 13.50 0.63 -2.10
CA PRO A 231 14.63 1.48 -1.74
C PRO A 231 14.33 2.33 -0.51
N ILE A 232 15.17 2.21 0.52
CA ILE A 232 15.14 3.07 1.71
C ILE A 232 15.30 4.54 1.26
N ASP A 233 14.44 5.41 1.81
CA ASP A 233 14.30 6.84 1.48
C ASP A 233 13.88 7.17 0.02
N GLY A 234 13.59 6.16 -0.81
CA GLY A 234 13.08 6.35 -2.18
C GLY A 234 11.54 6.43 -2.27
N ASN A 235 11.03 6.96 -3.38
CA ASN A 235 9.61 6.86 -3.74
C ASN A 235 9.29 5.49 -4.35
N ILE A 236 8.17 4.90 -3.93
CA ILE A 236 7.69 3.59 -4.38
C ILE A 236 6.26 3.71 -4.93
N TYR A 237 5.38 2.75 -4.66
CA TYR A 237 4.13 2.50 -5.39
C TYR A 237 3.02 3.53 -5.08
N GLY A 238 2.82 3.86 -3.80
CA GLY A 238 1.76 4.79 -3.37
C GLY A 238 2.12 6.28 -3.44
N VAL A 239 1.11 7.14 -3.67
CA VAL A 239 1.23 8.61 -3.64
C VAL A 239 0.13 9.24 -2.77
N HIS A 240 0.55 9.76 -1.60
CA HIS A 240 -0.32 10.27 -0.55
C HIS A 240 0.14 11.68 -0.11
N PRO A 241 -0.28 12.75 -0.82
CA PRO A 241 0.20 14.12 -0.63
C PRO A 241 -0.45 14.82 0.58
N VAL A 242 -0.36 14.16 1.75
CA VAL A 242 -0.85 14.62 3.05
C VAL A 242 0.28 14.51 4.09
N TYR A 243 0.37 15.49 4.98
CA TYR A 243 1.19 15.37 6.19
C TYR A 243 0.42 15.81 7.43
N MET A 244 0.81 15.27 8.57
CA MET A 244 0.44 15.78 9.89
C MET A 244 1.66 16.43 10.54
N ASP A 245 1.49 17.65 11.07
CA ASP A 245 2.46 18.32 11.96
C ASP A 245 1.89 18.33 13.39
N HIS A 246 2.61 17.62 14.28
CA HIS A 246 2.25 17.40 15.67
C HIS A 246 3.18 18.18 16.62
N ARG A 247 2.57 19.05 17.44
CA ARG A 247 3.25 20.10 18.21
C ARG A 247 3.04 19.91 19.72
N TYR A 248 4.08 19.39 20.36
CA TYR A 248 4.06 19.06 21.78
C TYR A 248 4.08 20.28 22.71
N ASP A 249 4.54 21.44 22.23
CA ASP A 249 4.50 22.71 22.98
C ASP A 249 3.06 23.25 23.14
N SER A 250 2.21 23.07 22.12
CA SER A 250 0.78 23.42 22.16
C SER A 250 -0.12 22.25 22.56
N ASN A 251 0.39 21.02 22.49
CA ASN A 251 -0.35 19.75 22.56
C ASN A 251 -1.48 19.71 21.51
N THR A 252 -1.15 20.09 20.26
CA THR A 252 -2.07 19.96 19.13
C THR A 252 -1.37 19.42 17.89
N ALA A 253 -2.15 18.76 17.04
CA ALA A 253 -1.79 18.38 15.68
C ALA A 253 -2.70 19.07 14.67
N HIS A 254 -2.25 19.16 13.42
CA HIS A 254 -3.07 19.50 12.27
C HIS A 254 -2.53 18.75 11.04
N SER A 255 -3.32 18.62 9.98
CA SER A 255 -2.82 18.15 8.69
C SER A 255 -3.09 19.14 7.57
N VAL A 256 -2.28 19.01 6.51
CA VAL A 256 -2.53 19.65 5.22
C VAL A 256 -2.46 18.58 4.14
N TYR A 257 -3.50 18.53 3.30
CA TYR A 257 -3.59 17.69 2.10
C TYR A 257 -3.57 18.59 0.86
N TRP A 258 -2.70 18.28 -0.10
CA TRP A 258 -2.74 18.90 -1.42
C TRP A 258 -3.43 17.93 -2.39
N ARG A 259 -4.66 18.26 -2.81
CA ARG A 259 -5.44 17.49 -3.76
C ARG A 259 -4.90 17.67 -5.19
N THR A 260 -3.80 17.01 -5.51
CA THR A 260 -3.19 17.01 -6.84
C THR A 260 -2.62 15.63 -7.19
N SER A 261 -2.73 15.26 -8.47
CA SER A 261 -2.08 14.08 -9.07
C SER A 261 -0.69 14.39 -9.62
N ALA A 262 -0.33 15.67 -9.73
CA ALA A 262 0.94 16.11 -10.30
C ALA A 262 2.14 15.53 -9.53
N ILE A 263 3.23 15.27 -10.25
CA ILE A 263 4.52 14.82 -9.72
C ILE A 263 5.06 15.87 -8.71
N GLN A 264 5.47 15.46 -7.52
CA GLN A 264 5.92 16.38 -6.45
C GLN A 264 7.27 16.02 -5.81
N GLU A 265 7.88 17.03 -5.18
CA GLU A 265 8.89 16.87 -4.13
C GLU A 265 8.52 17.73 -2.93
N VAL A 266 8.67 17.19 -1.71
CA VAL A 266 8.54 17.93 -0.46
C VAL A 266 9.85 17.85 0.31
N VAL A 267 10.50 18.99 0.54
CA VAL A 267 11.74 19.08 1.33
C VAL A 267 11.39 19.48 2.76
N VAL A 268 11.87 18.70 3.73
CA VAL A 268 11.70 18.99 5.16
C VAL A 268 12.92 19.75 5.69
N GLU A 269 12.69 20.86 6.38
CA GLU A 269 13.73 21.79 6.86
C GLU A 269 13.53 22.10 8.37
N GLU A 270 14.55 22.63 9.07
CA GLU A 270 14.49 22.84 10.54
C GLU A 270 13.31 23.75 10.97
N GLU A 271 12.91 24.69 10.13
CA GLU A 271 11.84 25.66 10.38
C GLU A 271 10.88 25.81 9.17
N ALA A 272 10.85 24.85 8.23
CA ALA A 272 9.97 24.92 7.05
C ALA A 272 9.66 23.56 6.38
N LEU A 273 8.64 23.56 5.52
CA LEU A 273 8.51 22.63 4.39
C LEU A 273 8.58 23.43 3.09
N THR A 274 9.42 23.01 2.14
CA THR A 274 9.35 23.47 0.73
C THR A 274 8.55 22.47 -0.08
N TRP A 275 7.43 22.89 -0.66
CA TRP A 275 6.62 22.10 -1.57
C TRP A 275 6.92 22.45 -3.02
N ARG A 276 7.14 21.45 -3.88
CA ARG A 276 7.36 21.58 -5.32
C ARG A 276 6.44 20.62 -6.08
N ALA A 277 5.85 21.07 -7.19
CA ALA A 277 5.10 20.21 -8.10
C ALA A 277 5.38 20.58 -9.57
N LEU A 278 5.37 19.58 -10.46
CA LEU A 278 5.74 19.76 -11.88
C LEU A 278 4.55 20.14 -12.80
N SER A 279 3.32 20.09 -12.29
CA SER A 279 2.11 20.54 -12.99
C SER A 279 0.98 20.85 -11.99
N GLY A 280 -0.24 21.06 -12.51
CA GLY A 280 -1.46 21.08 -11.71
C GLY A 280 -1.83 22.45 -11.12
N VAL A 281 -2.60 22.40 -10.03
CA VAL A 281 -3.07 23.58 -9.28
C VAL A 281 -2.84 23.41 -7.79
N VAL A 282 -2.76 24.51 -7.05
CA VAL A 282 -2.67 24.49 -5.58
C VAL A 282 -4.09 24.34 -5.02
N ASP A 283 -4.47 23.12 -4.63
CA ASP A 283 -5.81 22.76 -4.10
C ASP A 283 -5.61 22.20 -2.68
N LEU A 284 -5.48 23.10 -1.69
CA LEU A 284 -5.02 22.78 -0.33
C LEU A 284 -6.19 22.71 0.67
N TYR A 285 -6.17 21.65 1.49
CA TYR A 285 -7.10 21.41 2.61
C TYR A 285 -6.35 21.41 3.92
N PHE A 286 -6.84 22.19 4.87
CA PHE A 286 -6.31 22.28 6.23
C PHE A 286 -7.33 21.67 7.20
N PHE A 287 -6.88 20.72 8.01
CA PHE A 287 -7.71 20.02 9.01
C PHE A 287 -7.21 20.34 10.42
N SER A 288 -8.08 20.83 11.30
CA SER A 288 -7.65 21.41 12.57
C SER A 288 -7.29 20.40 13.66
N GLY A 289 -7.73 19.13 13.61
CA GLY A 289 -7.55 18.20 14.73
C GLY A 289 -8.48 18.52 15.91
N PRO A 290 -7.99 18.65 17.16
CA PRO A 290 -6.61 18.95 17.54
C PRO A 290 -5.76 17.75 17.98
N GLU A 291 -6.32 16.57 18.24
CA GLU A 291 -5.51 15.38 18.54
C GLU A 291 -5.08 14.66 17.24
N PRO A 292 -3.94 13.94 17.21
CA PRO A 292 -3.53 13.15 16.03
C PRO A 292 -4.63 12.22 15.51
N LYS A 293 -5.35 11.54 16.41
CA LYS A 293 -6.51 10.70 16.04
C LYS A 293 -7.62 11.52 15.38
N ASP A 294 -7.87 12.76 15.79
CA ASP A 294 -8.86 13.65 15.15
C ASP A 294 -8.41 14.12 13.77
N VAL A 295 -7.13 14.46 13.62
CA VAL A 295 -6.53 14.87 12.33
C VAL A 295 -6.67 13.76 11.29
N ILE A 296 -6.37 12.51 11.64
CA ILE A 296 -6.49 11.36 10.72
C ILE A 296 -7.95 11.17 10.29
N LYS A 297 -8.90 11.08 11.24
CA LYS A 297 -10.33 10.93 10.95
C LYS A 297 -10.86 12.06 10.04
N GLN A 298 -10.45 13.31 10.30
CA GLN A 298 -10.86 14.49 9.52
C GLN A 298 -10.37 14.43 8.06
N TYR A 299 -9.15 13.95 7.82
CA TYR A 299 -8.63 13.73 6.47
C TYR A 299 -9.32 12.56 5.77
N VAL A 300 -9.36 11.39 6.41
CA VAL A 300 -9.85 10.13 5.83
C VAL A 300 -11.36 10.20 5.50
N HIS A 301 -12.14 10.95 6.28
CA HIS A 301 -13.55 11.23 5.97
C HIS A 301 -13.74 11.89 4.58
N GLU A 302 -12.85 12.82 4.19
CA GLU A 302 -13.00 13.58 2.94
C GLU A 302 -12.45 12.87 1.71
N ILE A 303 -11.38 12.09 1.82
CA ILE A 303 -10.86 11.27 0.71
C ILE A 303 -11.69 10.00 0.45
N GLY A 304 -12.49 9.60 1.43
CA GLY A 304 -13.35 8.42 1.38
C GLY A 304 -12.96 7.41 2.46
N LEU A 305 -13.95 7.05 3.28
CA LEU A 305 -13.77 6.10 4.37
C LEU A 305 -13.33 4.71 3.86
N PRO A 306 -12.47 3.98 4.60
CA PRO A 306 -11.95 2.67 4.19
C PRO A 306 -13.05 1.63 3.93
N ALA A 307 -12.82 0.72 2.99
CA ALA A 307 -13.69 -0.43 2.77
C ALA A 307 -13.72 -1.34 4.02
N LEU A 308 -14.93 -1.67 4.50
CA LEU A 308 -15.10 -2.78 5.43
C LEU A 308 -14.84 -4.08 4.66
N GLN A 309 -13.63 -4.63 4.82
CA GLN A 309 -13.21 -5.86 4.14
C GLN A 309 -14.09 -7.06 4.54
N PRO A 310 -14.19 -8.11 3.70
CA PRO A 310 -14.81 -9.36 4.13
C PRO A 310 -14.01 -9.99 5.27
N TYR A 311 -14.70 -10.60 6.23
CA TYR A 311 -14.12 -11.09 7.49
C TYR A 311 -12.99 -12.11 7.22
N TRP A 312 -13.11 -12.95 6.17
CA TRP A 312 -12.08 -13.92 5.80
C TRP A 312 -10.73 -13.27 5.44
N ALA A 313 -10.69 -12.02 4.96
CA ALA A 313 -9.42 -11.35 4.65
C ALA A 313 -8.54 -11.11 5.90
N LEU A 314 -9.10 -11.16 7.12
CA LEU A 314 -8.33 -11.12 8.37
C LEU A 314 -7.60 -12.45 8.67
N GLY A 315 -7.73 -13.48 7.83
CA GLY A 315 -7.09 -14.77 8.03
C GLY A 315 -5.58 -14.76 7.78
N TYR A 316 -5.06 -15.90 7.36
CA TYR A 316 -3.69 -16.03 6.85
C TYR A 316 -3.67 -16.38 5.36
N HIS A 317 -2.75 -15.74 4.65
CA HIS A 317 -2.63 -15.77 3.20
C HIS A 317 -1.25 -16.34 2.80
N GLN A 318 -1.22 -17.33 1.92
CA GLN A 318 0.02 -17.86 1.33
C GLN A 318 0.06 -17.57 -0.18
N CYS A 319 1.19 -17.02 -0.63
CA CYS A 319 1.52 -16.81 -2.04
C CYS A 319 2.99 -17.18 -2.30
N ARG A 320 3.38 -17.29 -3.57
CA ARG A 320 4.76 -17.41 -4.08
C ARG A 320 4.71 -17.16 -5.58
N TRP A 321 5.67 -16.42 -6.12
CA TRP A 321 6.05 -16.55 -7.53
C TRP A 321 6.92 -17.79 -7.67
N GLY A 322 6.51 -18.75 -8.51
CA GLY A 322 7.11 -20.08 -8.60
C GLY A 322 6.34 -21.19 -7.89
N TYR A 323 5.00 -21.13 -7.84
CA TYR A 323 4.21 -22.37 -7.78
C TYR A 323 3.92 -22.78 -9.23
N ASP A 324 4.82 -23.56 -9.84
CA ASP A 324 4.84 -23.74 -11.30
C ASP A 324 3.66 -24.59 -11.79
N THR A 325 3.08 -25.45 -10.95
CA THR A 325 1.98 -26.34 -11.34
C THR A 325 0.85 -26.43 -10.31
N ILE A 326 -0.35 -26.73 -10.79
CA ILE A 326 -1.51 -26.97 -9.91
C ILE A 326 -1.29 -28.12 -8.91
N GLU A 327 -0.49 -29.13 -9.27
CA GLU A 327 -0.05 -30.19 -8.35
C GLU A 327 0.84 -29.70 -7.21
N GLU A 328 1.67 -28.67 -7.42
CA GLU A 328 2.46 -28.05 -6.34
C GLU A 328 1.58 -27.18 -5.43
N LEU A 329 0.62 -26.46 -6.00
CA LEU A 329 -0.37 -25.69 -5.24
C LEU A 329 -1.27 -26.60 -4.37
N GLU A 330 -1.67 -27.76 -4.91
CA GLU A 330 -2.31 -28.84 -4.13
C GLU A 330 -1.40 -29.33 -3.00
N GLU A 331 -0.10 -29.57 -3.24
CA GLU A 331 0.84 -29.98 -2.20
C GLU A 331 0.98 -28.91 -1.09
N VAL A 332 1.10 -27.62 -1.42
CA VAL A 332 1.20 -26.51 -0.46
C VAL A 332 0.00 -26.52 0.49
N VAL A 333 -1.23 -26.49 -0.04
CA VAL A 333 -2.47 -26.54 0.77
C VAL A 333 -2.52 -27.82 1.62
N SER A 334 -2.11 -28.96 1.07
CA SER A 334 -2.04 -30.22 1.82
C SER A 334 -1.04 -30.17 2.97
N ASN A 335 0.08 -29.45 2.80
CA ASN A 335 1.11 -29.29 3.82
C ASN A 335 0.62 -28.40 4.97
N PHE A 336 -0.05 -27.28 4.71
CA PHE A 336 -0.72 -26.51 5.76
C PHE A 336 -1.65 -27.38 6.62
N LYS A 337 -2.46 -28.23 5.98
CA LYS A 337 -3.36 -29.13 6.71
C LYS A 337 -2.65 -30.22 7.49
N LYS A 338 -1.57 -30.78 6.93
CA LYS A 338 -0.70 -31.83 7.52
C LYS A 338 0.11 -31.34 8.72
N PHE A 339 0.57 -30.09 8.68
CA PHE A 339 1.28 -29.44 9.79
C PHE A 339 0.34 -28.70 10.76
N ASP A 340 -0.97 -28.69 10.49
CA ASP A 340 -2.00 -28.08 11.34
C ASP A 340 -1.78 -26.55 11.53
N ILE A 341 -1.44 -25.87 10.44
CA ILE A 341 -1.25 -24.41 10.39
C ILE A 341 -2.48 -23.82 9.69
N PRO A 342 -3.21 -22.86 10.30
CA PRO A 342 -4.32 -22.17 9.64
C PRO A 342 -3.93 -21.58 8.28
N LEU A 343 -4.79 -21.77 7.29
CA LEU A 343 -4.65 -21.20 5.95
C LEU A 343 -6.05 -20.77 5.49
N GLU A 344 -6.26 -19.47 5.33
CA GLU A 344 -7.55 -18.93 4.91
C GLU A 344 -7.65 -18.79 3.39
N THR A 345 -6.56 -18.31 2.79
CA THR A 345 -6.51 -17.96 1.37
C THR A 345 -5.21 -18.45 0.75
N ILE A 346 -5.32 -19.18 -0.36
CA ILE A 346 -4.19 -19.57 -1.21
C ILE A 346 -4.21 -18.73 -2.48
N TRP A 347 -3.04 -18.30 -2.94
CA TRP A 347 -2.87 -17.35 -4.04
C TRP A 347 -2.10 -17.99 -5.20
N SER A 348 -2.16 -17.38 -6.38
CA SER A 348 -1.17 -17.65 -7.43
C SER A 348 -0.74 -16.37 -8.13
N ASP A 349 0.57 -16.33 -8.39
CA ASP A 349 1.29 -15.32 -9.16
C ASP A 349 1.05 -15.49 -10.67
N ILE A 350 1.83 -14.83 -11.53
CA ILE A 350 1.78 -14.99 -12.99
C ILE A 350 1.93 -16.45 -13.48
N ASP A 351 2.38 -17.36 -12.62
CA ASP A 351 2.56 -18.80 -12.90
C ASP A 351 1.32 -19.47 -13.50
N TYR A 352 0.10 -19.08 -13.08
CA TYR A 352 -1.12 -19.79 -13.53
C TYR A 352 -1.48 -19.52 -15.00
N MET A 353 -0.90 -18.48 -15.61
CA MET A 353 -1.28 -17.95 -16.92
C MET A 353 -0.62 -18.70 -18.10
N ASP A 354 -1.25 -18.70 -19.28
CA ASP A 354 -0.71 -19.27 -20.52
C ASP A 354 0.35 -18.35 -21.15
N GLY A 355 1.55 -18.33 -20.55
CA GLY A 355 2.65 -17.45 -20.94
C GLY A 355 2.47 -16.00 -20.46
N TYR A 356 2.10 -15.84 -19.18
CA TYR A 356 1.93 -14.56 -18.48
C TYR A 356 0.85 -13.63 -19.06
N LYS A 357 -0.14 -14.20 -19.78
CA LYS A 357 -1.27 -13.45 -20.35
C LYS A 357 -2.45 -13.45 -19.39
N ASP A 358 -2.92 -12.28 -18.99
CA ASP A 358 -4.00 -12.12 -18.01
C ASP A 358 -5.26 -12.92 -18.33
N PHE A 359 -5.98 -13.34 -17.29
CA PHE A 359 -7.29 -13.98 -17.42
C PHE A 359 -7.28 -15.26 -18.31
N THR A 360 -6.12 -15.89 -18.45
CA THR A 360 -5.91 -17.21 -19.09
C THR A 360 -5.58 -18.28 -18.04
N THR A 361 -5.38 -19.53 -18.47
CA THR A 361 -4.92 -20.64 -17.61
C THR A 361 -3.98 -21.53 -18.42
N ASP A 362 -2.77 -21.81 -17.94
CA ASP A 362 -1.78 -22.61 -18.68
C ASP A 362 -2.34 -24.01 -19.00
N PRO A 363 -2.46 -24.40 -20.29
CA PRO A 363 -3.12 -25.65 -20.69
C PRO A 363 -2.34 -26.92 -20.35
N HIS A 364 -1.19 -26.82 -19.70
CA HIS A 364 -0.32 -27.92 -19.29
C HIS A 364 -0.05 -27.94 -17.79
N ARG A 365 0.26 -26.77 -17.21
CA ARG A 365 0.62 -26.58 -15.80
C ARG A 365 -0.58 -26.26 -14.90
N TYR A 366 -1.54 -25.51 -15.42
CA TYR A 366 -2.82 -25.17 -14.79
C TYR A 366 -4.05 -25.54 -15.64
N PRO A 367 -4.20 -26.82 -16.09
CA PRO A 367 -5.34 -27.21 -16.92
C PRO A 367 -6.68 -26.86 -16.27
N LEU A 368 -7.54 -26.17 -17.00
CA LEU A 368 -8.76 -25.55 -16.48
C LEU A 368 -9.70 -26.52 -15.73
N ASP A 369 -9.73 -27.80 -16.12
CA ASP A 369 -10.53 -28.83 -15.44
C ASP A 369 -9.94 -29.27 -14.09
N LYS A 370 -8.61 -29.33 -13.96
CA LYS A 370 -7.93 -29.49 -12.66
C LYS A 370 -8.07 -28.23 -11.80
N PHE A 371 -7.83 -27.06 -12.38
CA PHE A 371 -7.79 -25.80 -11.65
C PHE A 371 -9.17 -25.42 -11.08
N LYS A 372 -10.26 -25.62 -11.85
CA LYS A 372 -11.63 -25.57 -11.32
C LYS A 372 -11.82 -26.53 -10.15
N LYS A 373 -11.39 -27.79 -10.29
CA LYS A 373 -11.50 -28.80 -9.22
C LYS A 373 -10.73 -28.41 -7.95
N PHE A 374 -9.54 -27.81 -8.08
CA PHE A 374 -8.76 -27.33 -6.94
C PHE A 374 -9.54 -26.26 -6.17
N ILE A 375 -10.12 -25.28 -6.88
CA ILE A 375 -10.96 -24.24 -6.30
C ILE A 375 -12.22 -24.84 -5.65
N ASP A 376 -12.92 -25.76 -6.32
CA ASP A 376 -14.07 -26.51 -5.76
C ASP A 376 -13.71 -27.22 -4.44
N ASP A 377 -12.52 -27.83 -4.36
CA ASP A 377 -12.06 -28.57 -3.17
C ASP A 377 -11.75 -27.64 -1.98
N ILE A 378 -11.07 -26.50 -2.20
CA ILE A 378 -10.71 -25.56 -1.12
C ILE A 378 -11.91 -24.74 -0.65
N HIS A 379 -12.80 -24.33 -1.57
CA HIS A 379 -14.13 -23.78 -1.25
C HIS A 379 -14.93 -24.77 -0.41
N GLY A 380 -14.83 -26.06 -0.73
CA GLY A 380 -15.40 -27.18 0.04
C GLY A 380 -14.87 -27.34 1.47
N THR A 381 -13.82 -26.61 1.86
CA THR A 381 -13.26 -26.57 3.23
C THR A 381 -13.35 -25.20 3.92
N ASP A 382 -14.18 -24.30 3.39
CA ASP A 382 -14.29 -22.90 3.79
C ASP A 382 -12.96 -22.10 3.63
N GLN A 383 -12.16 -22.37 2.59
CA GLN A 383 -10.95 -21.62 2.20
C GLN A 383 -11.17 -20.85 0.88
N HIS A 384 -10.34 -19.85 0.59
CA HIS A 384 -10.52 -18.88 -0.50
C HIS A 384 -9.36 -18.88 -1.52
N TYR A 385 -9.59 -18.36 -2.72
CA TYR A 385 -8.60 -18.24 -3.80
C TYR A 385 -8.46 -16.82 -4.36
N ILE A 386 -7.22 -16.35 -4.59
CA ILE A 386 -6.91 -15.06 -5.24
C ILE A 386 -5.83 -15.23 -6.33
N PRO A 387 -6.14 -14.96 -7.61
CA PRO A 387 -5.16 -14.74 -8.66
C PRO A 387 -4.72 -13.27 -8.71
N MET A 388 -3.53 -13.01 -9.23
CA MET A 388 -3.17 -11.69 -9.76
C MET A 388 -3.55 -11.48 -11.23
N PHE A 389 -3.50 -10.23 -11.67
CA PHE A 389 -3.37 -9.81 -13.06
C PHE A 389 -2.45 -8.57 -13.13
N ASP A 390 -1.87 -8.32 -14.30
CA ASP A 390 -1.06 -7.15 -14.60
C ASP A 390 -1.88 -6.03 -15.26
N ALA A 391 -1.47 -4.78 -15.05
CA ALA A 391 -1.97 -3.63 -15.82
C ALA A 391 -1.72 -3.71 -17.35
N GLY A 392 -0.82 -4.61 -17.80
CA GLY A 392 -0.32 -4.66 -19.18
C GLY A 392 -0.93 -5.78 -20.03
N ILE A 393 -2.01 -5.51 -20.75
CA ILE A 393 -2.71 -6.52 -21.58
C ILE A 393 -1.87 -6.90 -22.82
N TYR A 394 -1.48 -8.17 -22.91
CA TYR A 394 -0.71 -8.74 -24.03
C TYR A 394 -1.23 -8.40 -25.43
N VAL A 395 -0.35 -8.02 -26.35
CA VAL A 395 -0.71 -7.71 -27.75
C VAL A 395 -0.36 -8.89 -28.69
N PRO A 396 -1.33 -9.66 -29.22
CA PRO A 396 -1.06 -10.79 -30.10
C PRO A 396 -0.43 -10.37 -31.42
N ASN A 397 0.47 -11.20 -31.93
CA ASN A 397 1.23 -10.93 -33.15
C ASN A 397 0.38 -11.20 -34.41
N PRO A 398 0.00 -10.16 -35.20
CA PRO A 398 -0.90 -10.32 -36.34
C PRO A 398 -0.30 -11.11 -37.51
N ASN A 399 1.02 -11.39 -37.49
CA ASN A 399 1.67 -12.26 -38.47
C ASN A 399 1.51 -13.76 -38.11
N ASN A 400 1.10 -14.09 -36.87
CA ASN A 400 0.90 -15.45 -36.39
C ASN A 400 -0.60 -15.77 -36.27
N ALA A 401 -1.17 -16.43 -37.27
CA ALA A 401 -2.59 -16.79 -37.30
C ALA A 401 -3.05 -17.84 -36.25
N SER A 402 -2.15 -18.30 -35.37
CA SER A 402 -2.48 -19.11 -34.18
C SER A 402 -2.35 -18.36 -32.85
N ASP A 403 -1.86 -17.12 -32.87
CA ASP A 403 -1.77 -16.26 -31.69
C ASP A 403 -3.01 -15.35 -31.65
N ILE A 404 -4.05 -15.84 -30.97
CA ILE A 404 -5.35 -15.17 -30.87
C ILE A 404 -5.63 -14.90 -29.40
N TYR A 405 -5.85 -13.63 -29.05
CA TYR A 405 -6.11 -13.22 -27.68
C TYR A 405 -7.31 -12.26 -27.67
N GLU A 406 -8.49 -12.81 -27.35
CA GLU A 406 -9.77 -12.11 -27.48
C GLU A 406 -9.87 -10.88 -26.57
N ILE A 407 -9.16 -10.84 -25.45
CA ILE A 407 -9.18 -9.72 -24.49
C ILE A 407 -8.57 -8.47 -25.14
N PHE A 408 -7.39 -8.58 -25.75
CA PHE A 408 -6.82 -7.50 -26.54
C PHE A 408 -7.75 -7.06 -27.68
N HIS A 409 -8.33 -8.01 -28.43
CA HIS A 409 -9.23 -7.67 -29.52
C HIS A 409 -10.48 -6.91 -29.03
N ASN A 410 -11.06 -7.31 -27.89
CA ASN A 410 -12.19 -6.60 -27.26
C ASN A 410 -11.79 -5.18 -26.80
N GLY A 411 -10.62 -5.00 -26.16
CA GLY A 411 -10.12 -3.69 -25.71
C GLY A 411 -9.82 -2.76 -26.90
N ASN A 412 -9.21 -3.28 -27.96
CA ASN A 412 -8.85 -2.53 -29.15
C ASN A 412 -10.07 -2.21 -30.04
N GLU A 413 -11.05 -3.11 -30.18
CA GLU A 413 -12.32 -2.82 -30.88
C GLU A 413 -13.25 -1.88 -30.09
N SER A 414 -13.10 -1.82 -28.77
CA SER A 414 -13.82 -0.87 -27.93
C SER A 414 -13.17 0.53 -27.88
N ASP A 415 -11.92 0.67 -28.30
CA ASP A 415 -11.08 1.88 -28.19
C ASP A 415 -10.74 2.23 -26.72
N SER A 416 -10.44 1.19 -25.92
CA SER A 416 -10.25 1.24 -24.45
C SER A 416 -8.78 1.12 -24.01
N PHE A 417 -7.82 1.48 -24.84
CA PHE A 417 -6.38 1.43 -24.54
C PHE A 417 -5.71 2.80 -24.75
N LEU A 418 -4.63 3.06 -24.00
CA LEU A 418 -3.80 4.26 -24.13
C LEU A 418 -3.20 4.43 -25.53
N LYS A 419 -2.90 5.67 -25.91
CA LYS A 419 -2.39 6.05 -27.23
C LYS A 419 -1.08 6.83 -27.15
N ASN A 420 -0.28 6.77 -28.21
CA ASN A 420 0.82 7.70 -28.41
C ASN A 420 0.26 9.08 -28.86
N PRO A 421 1.04 10.18 -28.76
CA PRO A 421 0.61 11.52 -29.19
C PRO A 421 0.18 11.67 -30.67
N ASP A 422 0.45 10.70 -31.53
CA ASP A 422 -0.02 10.67 -32.93
C ASP A 422 -1.37 9.96 -33.12
N GLY A 423 -1.95 9.41 -32.06
CA GLY A 423 -3.19 8.64 -32.07
C GLY A 423 -3.04 7.16 -32.42
N SER A 424 -1.81 6.66 -32.59
CA SER A 424 -1.57 5.21 -32.65
C SER A 424 -1.64 4.56 -31.26
N LEU A 425 -1.92 3.26 -31.19
CA LEU A 425 -1.97 2.49 -29.94
C LEU A 425 -0.63 2.57 -29.19
N TYR A 426 -0.67 2.88 -27.89
CA TYR A 426 0.51 2.83 -27.02
C TYR A 426 0.92 1.37 -26.81
N ILE A 427 2.20 1.08 -26.98
CA ILE A 427 2.78 -0.25 -26.78
C ILE A 427 3.89 -0.12 -25.74
N GLY A 428 3.73 -0.77 -24.59
CA GLY A 428 4.81 -0.99 -23.63
C GLY A 428 5.25 -2.46 -23.62
N SER A 429 5.91 -2.89 -22.56
CA SER A 429 6.26 -4.29 -22.33
C SER A 429 6.18 -4.63 -20.84
N VAL A 430 5.63 -5.80 -20.51
CA VAL A 430 5.64 -6.39 -19.15
C VAL A 430 5.93 -7.91 -19.33
N TRP A 431 5.58 -8.77 -18.36
CA TRP A 431 5.85 -10.22 -18.38
C TRP A 431 5.46 -10.95 -19.67
N PRO A 432 4.30 -10.71 -20.31
CA PRO A 432 3.94 -11.44 -21.52
C PRO A 432 4.64 -10.95 -22.80
N GLY A 433 5.58 -9.99 -22.71
CA GLY A 433 6.18 -9.31 -23.87
C GLY A 433 5.50 -7.96 -24.13
N PHE A 434 5.28 -7.61 -25.40
CA PHE A 434 4.62 -6.34 -25.75
C PHE A 434 3.16 -6.28 -25.27
N THR A 435 2.80 -5.17 -24.63
CA THR A 435 1.51 -4.95 -23.95
C THR A 435 0.85 -3.63 -24.38
N ALA A 436 -0.47 -3.57 -24.23
CA ALA A 436 -1.29 -2.36 -24.32
C ALA A 436 -1.99 -2.13 -22.97
N PHE A 437 -2.08 -0.88 -22.56
CA PHE A 437 -2.51 -0.50 -21.21
C PHE A 437 -3.96 0.02 -21.25
N PRO A 438 -4.89 -0.53 -20.44
CA PRO A 438 -6.27 -0.06 -20.35
C PRO A 438 -6.37 1.43 -20.03
N ASP A 439 -7.12 2.16 -20.84
CA ASP A 439 -7.40 3.57 -20.58
C ASP A 439 -8.68 3.71 -19.73
N PHE A 440 -8.51 3.85 -18.43
CA PHE A 440 -9.63 4.00 -17.50
C PHE A 440 -10.38 5.35 -17.64
N LEU A 441 -9.90 6.30 -18.46
CA LEU A 441 -10.64 7.49 -18.87
C LEU A 441 -11.46 7.27 -20.16
N ALA A 442 -11.23 6.19 -20.91
CA ALA A 442 -12.00 5.88 -22.12
C ALA A 442 -13.45 5.49 -21.78
N PRO A 443 -14.48 5.99 -22.49
CA PRO A 443 -15.90 5.85 -22.12
C PRO A 443 -16.49 4.43 -22.27
N LYS A 444 -15.64 3.42 -22.52
CA LYS A 444 -15.98 2.01 -22.66
C LYS A 444 -15.06 1.07 -21.88
N SER A 445 -13.99 1.56 -21.27
CA SER A 445 -13.03 0.70 -20.57
C SER A 445 -13.68 -0.05 -19.42
N GLN A 446 -14.58 0.58 -18.66
CA GLN A 446 -15.39 -0.11 -17.64
C GLN A 446 -16.23 -1.26 -18.22
N GLU A 447 -16.87 -1.10 -19.40
CA GLU A 447 -17.67 -2.18 -20.02
C GLU A 447 -16.76 -3.34 -20.46
N PHE A 448 -15.61 -3.02 -21.08
CA PHE A 448 -14.58 -3.97 -21.47
C PHE A 448 -13.98 -4.72 -20.26
N TRP A 449 -13.66 -4.00 -19.18
CA TRP A 449 -13.02 -4.52 -17.98
C TRP A 449 -13.96 -5.41 -17.17
N THR A 450 -15.18 -4.92 -16.90
CA THR A 450 -16.25 -5.70 -16.27
C THR A 450 -16.56 -6.97 -17.05
N LYS A 451 -16.60 -6.91 -18.39
CA LYS A 451 -16.79 -8.12 -19.21
C LYS A 451 -15.60 -9.08 -19.07
N THR A 452 -14.36 -8.59 -19.13
CA THR A 452 -13.14 -9.41 -19.05
C THR A 452 -13.06 -10.17 -17.72
N ILE A 453 -13.26 -9.47 -16.59
CA ILE A 453 -13.26 -10.08 -15.25
C ILE A 453 -14.37 -11.12 -15.10
N LYS A 454 -15.58 -10.86 -15.61
CA LYS A 454 -16.72 -11.80 -15.54
C LYS A 454 -16.52 -13.03 -16.44
N ASP A 455 -16.02 -12.83 -17.66
CA ASP A 455 -15.64 -13.92 -18.57
C ASP A 455 -14.49 -14.78 -18.01
N PHE A 456 -13.70 -14.27 -17.05
CA PHE A 456 -12.72 -15.06 -16.31
C PHE A 456 -13.33 -15.73 -15.08
N TYR A 457 -14.21 -15.05 -14.34
CA TYR A 457 -14.91 -15.62 -13.17
C TYR A 457 -15.73 -16.88 -13.54
N ASP A 458 -16.40 -16.88 -14.70
CA ASP A 458 -17.09 -18.07 -15.25
C ASP A 458 -16.15 -19.27 -15.52
N LYS A 459 -14.82 -19.02 -15.59
CA LYS A 459 -13.76 -20.02 -15.77
C LYS A 459 -13.00 -20.33 -14.46
N VAL A 460 -12.84 -19.37 -13.56
CA VAL A 460 -12.01 -19.47 -12.35
C VAL A 460 -12.74 -18.68 -11.25
N GLN A 461 -13.40 -19.38 -10.32
CA GLN A 461 -14.24 -18.72 -9.31
C GLN A 461 -13.40 -18.22 -8.12
N PHE A 462 -12.65 -17.15 -8.34
CA PHE A 462 -11.85 -16.47 -7.31
C PHE A 462 -12.72 -15.66 -6.32
N ASP A 463 -12.19 -15.42 -5.12
CA ASP A 463 -12.89 -14.71 -4.04
C ASP A 463 -12.48 -13.23 -3.92
N GLY A 464 -11.39 -12.86 -4.58
CA GLY A 464 -10.86 -11.50 -4.71
C GLY A 464 -9.84 -11.43 -5.83
N LEU A 465 -9.26 -10.25 -6.06
CA LEU A 465 -8.23 -10.03 -7.08
C LEU A 465 -7.01 -9.31 -6.50
N TRP A 466 -5.85 -9.61 -7.06
CA TRP A 466 -4.61 -8.85 -6.85
C TRP A 466 -4.31 -8.06 -8.13
N CYS A 467 -4.31 -6.74 -8.01
CA CYS A 467 -3.93 -5.79 -9.06
C CYS A 467 -2.44 -5.48 -8.89
N ASP A 468 -1.63 -5.97 -9.81
CA ASP A 468 -0.19 -5.69 -9.88
C ASP A 468 0.15 -4.95 -11.18
N MET A 469 1.38 -4.48 -11.31
CA MET A 469 1.85 -3.86 -12.55
C MET A 469 1.49 -2.37 -12.66
N ASN A 470 0.80 -1.80 -11.67
CA ASN A 470 -0.24 -0.78 -11.88
C ASN A 470 0.11 0.67 -11.46
N GLU A 471 1.40 0.99 -11.34
CA GLU A 471 1.90 2.37 -11.27
C GLU A 471 1.54 3.28 -12.47
N ALA A 472 1.45 2.88 -13.74
CA ALA A 472 1.72 1.57 -14.36
C ALA A 472 3.17 1.38 -14.81
N SER A 473 3.68 0.16 -14.63
CA SER A 473 5.02 -0.24 -15.02
C SER A 473 5.14 -0.57 -16.52
N SER A 474 6.33 -0.30 -17.08
CA SER A 474 6.71 -0.71 -18.43
C SER A 474 8.22 -0.94 -18.48
N PHE A 475 8.63 -2.13 -18.96
CA PHE A 475 10.03 -2.48 -19.16
C PHE A 475 10.66 -1.73 -20.37
N CYS A 476 9.84 -1.18 -21.27
CA CYS A 476 10.31 -0.18 -22.25
C CYS A 476 10.31 1.21 -21.62
N VAL A 477 11.38 1.96 -21.82
CA VAL A 477 11.47 3.38 -21.51
C VAL A 477 10.64 4.15 -22.53
N GLY A 478 9.43 4.51 -22.10
CA GLY A 478 8.37 5.00 -22.96
C GLY A 478 7.80 3.93 -23.90
N SER A 479 7.22 4.37 -25.02
CA SER A 479 6.57 3.47 -25.97
C SER A 479 7.60 2.63 -26.75
N CYS A 480 7.47 1.30 -26.74
CA CYS A 480 8.27 0.39 -27.58
C CYS A 480 8.03 0.59 -29.09
N GLY A 481 7.11 1.48 -29.48
CA GLY A 481 6.81 1.87 -30.85
C GLY A 481 5.69 1.05 -31.49
N SER A 482 4.90 1.72 -32.34
CA SER A 482 3.63 1.24 -32.90
C SER A 482 3.72 0.06 -33.88
N GLU A 483 4.89 -0.56 -34.04
CA GLU A 483 5.12 -1.78 -34.83
C GLU A 483 5.90 -2.88 -34.07
N GLY A 484 6.33 -2.66 -32.81
CA GLY A 484 7.14 -3.65 -32.05
C GLY A 484 6.44 -5.00 -31.90
N TYR A 485 5.14 -4.97 -31.57
CA TYR A 485 4.28 -6.15 -31.40
C TYR A 485 4.12 -7.02 -32.67
N LEU A 486 4.52 -6.55 -33.86
CA LEU A 486 4.61 -7.38 -35.07
C LEU A 486 5.61 -8.54 -34.94
N GLN A 487 6.46 -8.50 -33.91
CA GLN A 487 7.44 -9.53 -33.54
C GLN A 487 7.17 -10.17 -32.17
N ASN A 488 6.05 -9.86 -31.49
CA ASN A 488 5.74 -10.43 -30.17
C ASN A 488 5.72 -11.98 -30.26
N PRO A 489 6.37 -12.71 -29.33
CA PRO A 489 6.28 -14.16 -29.30
C PRO A 489 4.91 -14.60 -28.78
N ALA A 490 4.32 -15.61 -29.42
CA ALA A 490 3.04 -16.19 -29.01
C ALA A 490 3.10 -16.91 -27.65
N LYS A 491 4.31 -17.33 -27.26
CA LYS A 491 4.69 -17.76 -25.91
C LYS A 491 6.02 -17.09 -25.57
N PRO A 492 6.06 -16.10 -24.67
CA PRO A 492 7.29 -15.43 -24.28
C PRO A 492 8.17 -16.37 -23.45
N ASN A 493 9.45 -16.45 -23.79
CA ASN A 493 10.46 -17.08 -22.95
C ASN A 493 11.09 -15.98 -22.08
N PHE A 494 10.51 -15.72 -20.91
CA PHE A 494 11.15 -14.88 -19.91
C PHE A 494 12.35 -15.65 -19.31
N GLU A 495 13.53 -15.04 -19.26
CA GLU A 495 14.64 -15.62 -18.50
C GLU A 495 14.45 -15.28 -17.02
N TYR A 496 14.27 -16.31 -16.20
CA TYR A 496 14.19 -16.16 -14.76
C TYR A 496 15.51 -15.61 -14.21
N GLY A 497 15.44 -14.77 -13.18
CA GLY A 497 16.62 -14.29 -12.47
C GLY A 497 17.45 -15.43 -11.87
N ASP A 498 18.74 -15.19 -11.66
CA ASP A 498 19.63 -16.14 -10.99
C ASP A 498 19.08 -16.56 -9.62
N VAL A 499 19.28 -17.83 -9.25
CA VAL A 499 18.93 -18.34 -7.92
C VAL A 499 19.66 -17.52 -6.86
N SER A 500 18.92 -16.94 -5.93
CA SER A 500 19.47 -16.00 -4.96
C SER A 500 20.55 -16.66 -4.10
N ASP A 501 21.71 -16.02 -3.99
CA ASP A 501 22.80 -16.39 -3.10
C ASP A 501 22.90 -15.48 -1.85
N THR A 502 21.99 -14.51 -1.73
CA THR A 502 21.91 -13.52 -0.66
C THR A 502 20.96 -13.96 0.44
N TYR A 503 21.32 -13.65 1.69
CA TYR A 503 20.70 -14.09 2.95
C TYR A 503 20.75 -12.94 3.97
N PRO A 504 19.87 -12.94 5.00
CA PRO A 504 19.82 -11.87 6.00
C PRO A 504 21.10 -11.70 6.80
N LYS A 505 21.33 -10.46 7.25
CA LYS A 505 22.33 -10.08 8.26
C LYS A 505 22.23 -11.00 9.49
N GLY A 506 23.32 -11.69 9.81
CA GLY A 506 23.38 -12.66 10.91
C GLY A 506 23.41 -14.12 10.45
N PHE A 507 23.03 -14.41 9.20
CA PHE A 507 23.08 -15.77 8.63
C PHE A 507 24.50 -16.36 8.62
N GLU A 508 25.53 -15.52 8.55
CA GLU A 508 26.93 -15.92 8.67
C GLU A 508 27.32 -16.45 10.07
N GLN A 509 26.48 -16.17 11.08
CA GLN A 509 26.63 -16.59 12.48
C GLN A 509 25.67 -17.75 12.82
N SER A 510 24.39 -17.67 12.45
CA SER A 510 23.40 -18.74 12.67
C SER A 510 23.73 -20.00 11.85
N ASN A 511 24.00 -19.82 10.56
CA ASN A 511 24.17 -20.90 9.57
C ASN A 511 25.60 -20.97 9.00
N ALA A 512 26.62 -20.64 9.81
CA ALA A 512 28.02 -20.49 9.41
C ALA A 512 28.61 -21.61 8.51
N SER A 513 28.16 -22.86 8.64
CA SER A 513 28.62 -23.99 7.79
C SER A 513 28.04 -23.96 6.37
N GLU A 514 26.78 -23.53 6.26
CA GLU A 514 26.04 -23.38 5.00
C GLU A 514 26.50 -22.12 4.27
N TYR A 515 26.59 -21.00 4.98
CA TYR A 515 27.22 -19.76 4.51
C TYR A 515 28.63 -19.99 3.96
N SER A 516 29.46 -20.77 4.66
CA SER A 516 30.79 -21.17 4.18
C SER A 516 30.78 -21.96 2.87
N SER A 517 29.68 -22.65 2.55
CA SER A 517 29.51 -23.39 1.29
C SER A 517 28.98 -22.50 0.15
N ILE A 518 28.13 -21.53 0.46
CA ILE A 518 27.63 -20.51 -0.48
C ILE A 518 28.80 -19.63 -0.94
N GLN A 519 29.61 -19.13 0.00
CA GLN A 519 30.81 -18.34 -0.30
C GLN A 519 31.84 -19.10 -1.17
N GLN A 520 31.90 -20.44 -1.07
CA GLN A 520 32.73 -21.29 -1.95
C GLN A 520 32.16 -21.48 -3.36
N LYS A 521 30.84 -21.29 -3.56
CA LYS A 521 30.22 -21.24 -4.90
C LYS A 521 30.40 -19.87 -5.52
N ALA A 522 30.03 -18.79 -4.83
CA ALA A 522 30.10 -17.41 -5.33
C ALA A 522 31.53 -17.02 -5.77
N SER A 523 32.56 -17.47 -5.03
CA SER A 523 33.97 -17.26 -5.41
C SER A 523 34.46 -18.05 -6.65
N SER A 524 33.58 -18.84 -7.30
CA SER A 524 33.82 -19.46 -8.62
C SER A 524 33.15 -18.72 -9.79
N THR A 525 32.25 -17.76 -9.50
CA THR A 525 31.41 -17.05 -10.48
C THR A 525 31.55 -15.54 -10.33
N SER A 526 32.70 -14.99 -10.78
CA SER A 526 32.96 -13.55 -10.71
C SER A 526 33.48 -12.98 -12.04
N SER A 527 32.55 -12.72 -12.96
CA SER A 527 32.79 -11.94 -14.19
C SER A 527 32.05 -10.61 -14.10
N ALA A 528 32.68 -9.61 -13.47
CA ALA A 528 32.09 -8.29 -13.28
C ALA A 528 31.87 -7.58 -14.63
N ALA A 529 30.61 -7.39 -15.01
CA ALA A 529 30.23 -6.50 -16.10
C ALA A 529 30.18 -5.05 -15.56
N SER A 530 31.10 -4.19 -16.03
CA SER A 530 31.07 -2.76 -15.72
C SER A 530 30.29 -2.02 -16.81
N SER A 531 28.99 -1.83 -16.60
CA SER A 531 28.16 -0.91 -17.39
C SER A 531 28.58 0.54 -17.09
N SER A 532 29.38 1.14 -17.97
CA SER A 532 29.68 2.56 -17.92
C SER A 532 28.62 3.33 -18.72
N THR A 533 27.49 3.67 -18.08
CA THR A 533 26.54 4.63 -18.63
C THR A 533 27.23 5.97 -18.82
N SER A 534 27.26 6.46 -20.07
CA SER A 534 27.81 7.77 -20.39
C SER A 534 26.76 8.83 -20.09
N ILE A 535 26.98 9.61 -19.02
CA ILE A 535 26.12 10.74 -18.64
C ILE A 535 25.96 11.66 -19.86
N SER A 536 24.76 11.67 -20.41
CA SER A 536 24.34 12.54 -21.51
C SER A 536 23.41 13.59 -20.93
N ASP A 537 23.99 14.74 -20.58
CA ASP A 537 23.32 15.95 -20.10
C ASP A 537 22.20 16.39 -21.07
N SER A 538 21.01 15.82 -20.90
CA SER A 538 19.86 16.02 -21.78
C SER A 538 19.19 17.34 -21.46
N GLN A 539 19.02 18.18 -22.48
CA GLN A 539 18.75 19.60 -22.24
C GLN A 539 17.31 19.83 -21.75
N ASN A 540 17.16 19.95 -20.43
CA ASN A 540 16.03 20.59 -19.76
C ASN A 540 15.77 21.95 -20.43
N THR A 541 14.70 22.01 -21.22
CA THR A 541 14.44 23.12 -22.15
C THR A 541 13.04 23.67 -21.97
N ILE A 542 12.97 24.94 -21.58
CA ILE A 542 11.72 25.68 -21.44
C ILE A 542 11.10 25.85 -22.84
N ALA A 543 9.97 25.18 -23.08
CA ALA A 543 9.23 25.23 -24.34
C ALA A 543 7.78 25.72 -24.12
N PRO A 544 7.19 26.51 -25.04
CA PRO A 544 5.82 27.00 -24.88
C PRO A 544 4.77 25.88 -24.90
N GLY A 545 3.60 26.13 -24.31
CA GLY A 545 2.55 25.12 -24.10
C GLY A 545 2.76 24.37 -22.78
N LYS A 546 2.48 23.06 -22.72
CA LYS A 546 2.90 22.19 -21.60
C LYS A 546 4.42 21.91 -21.55
N GLY A 547 5.20 22.45 -22.50
CA GLY A 547 6.65 22.33 -22.54
C GLY A 547 7.15 20.92 -22.86
N ASN A 548 8.25 20.50 -22.23
CA ASN A 548 8.78 19.14 -22.36
C ASN A 548 8.37 18.32 -21.15
N ILE A 549 7.44 17.37 -21.35
CA ILE A 549 6.86 16.55 -20.27
C ILE A 549 7.66 15.28 -19.95
N ASN A 550 8.47 14.78 -20.90
CA ASN A 550 9.36 13.64 -20.66
C ASN A 550 10.59 14.06 -19.85
N TYR A 551 11.19 15.20 -20.20
CA TYR A 551 12.33 15.79 -19.48
C TYR A 551 11.94 17.21 -19.01
N PRO A 552 11.16 17.32 -17.91
CA PRO A 552 10.70 18.59 -17.39
C PRO A 552 11.87 19.47 -16.93
N PRO A 553 11.76 20.81 -17.01
CA PRO A 553 12.86 21.72 -16.73
C PRO A 553 13.37 21.66 -15.28
N TYR A 554 12.55 21.14 -14.36
CA TYR A 554 12.92 20.69 -13.03
C TYR A 554 12.86 19.16 -13.00
N ALA A 555 13.98 18.48 -12.76
CA ALA A 555 14.05 17.04 -12.57
C ALA A 555 13.93 16.69 -11.08
N ILE A 556 13.06 15.72 -10.76
CA ILE A 556 12.86 15.22 -9.39
C ILE A 556 13.86 14.12 -9.02
N ASN A 557 14.06 13.90 -7.73
CA ASN A 557 14.80 12.77 -7.16
C ASN A 557 13.94 11.49 -7.21
N HIS A 558 13.65 11.04 -8.41
CA HIS A 558 12.97 9.77 -8.69
C HIS A 558 13.89 8.59 -8.36
N ALA A 559 13.40 7.58 -7.64
CA ALA A 559 14.22 6.47 -7.11
C ALA A 559 14.62 5.39 -8.14
N GLN A 560 14.76 5.77 -9.42
CA GLN A 560 15.39 4.96 -10.46
C GLN A 560 16.85 5.41 -10.69
N GLY A 561 17.71 4.50 -11.14
CA GLY A 561 19.17 4.71 -11.24
C GLY A 561 19.61 5.80 -12.23
N ASP A 562 18.71 6.26 -13.09
CA ASP A 562 18.88 7.35 -14.06
C ASP A 562 17.96 8.56 -13.79
N HIS A 563 17.04 8.45 -12.82
CA HIS A 563 16.03 9.45 -12.49
C HIS A 563 15.11 9.86 -13.68
N ASP A 564 14.98 9.05 -14.73
CA ASP A 564 14.06 9.30 -15.85
C ASP A 564 12.62 8.90 -15.48
N LEU A 565 11.65 9.80 -15.70
CA LEU A 565 10.23 9.56 -15.42
C LEU A 565 9.59 8.43 -16.25
N ALA A 566 10.28 7.95 -17.29
CA ALA A 566 9.84 6.84 -18.12
C ALA A 566 10.57 5.52 -17.81
N THR A 567 11.48 5.47 -16.84
CA THR A 567 12.12 4.21 -16.41
C THR A 567 11.15 3.42 -15.53
N HIS A 568 10.86 2.18 -15.92
CA HIS A 568 9.85 1.33 -15.27
C HIS A 568 8.46 1.97 -15.16
N ALA A 569 8.09 2.79 -16.15
CA ALA A 569 6.84 3.53 -16.17
C ALA A 569 6.27 3.69 -17.59
N ILE A 570 4.94 3.74 -17.70
CA ILE A 570 4.29 4.24 -18.92
C ILE A 570 4.71 5.70 -19.18
N SER A 571 4.93 6.06 -20.46
CA SER A 571 5.61 7.32 -20.79
C SER A 571 4.79 8.54 -20.34
N PRO A 572 5.42 9.62 -19.82
CA PRO A 572 4.72 10.87 -19.51
C PRO A 572 3.91 11.48 -20.68
N ASN A 573 4.22 11.11 -21.93
CA ASN A 573 3.48 11.53 -23.13
C ASN A 573 2.44 10.51 -23.64
N ALA A 574 2.23 9.38 -22.96
CA ALA A 574 1.08 8.54 -23.22
C ALA A 574 -0.20 9.37 -23.05
N THR A 575 -1.17 9.14 -23.93
CA THR A 575 -2.31 10.02 -24.17
C THR A 575 -3.60 9.22 -24.04
N HIS A 576 -4.50 9.69 -23.18
CA HIS A 576 -5.82 9.13 -22.95
C HIS A 576 -6.81 9.52 -24.05
N TYR A 577 -7.95 8.84 -24.08
CA TYR A 577 -9.04 9.02 -25.02
C TYR A 577 -9.55 10.47 -25.13
N ASP A 578 -9.57 11.21 -24.02
CA ASP A 578 -10.02 12.59 -23.94
C ASP A 578 -8.96 13.64 -24.33
N GLY A 579 -7.70 13.22 -24.45
CA GLY A 579 -6.53 14.08 -24.66
C GLY A 579 -5.80 14.50 -23.38
N THR A 580 -6.15 13.95 -22.22
CA THR A 580 -5.31 13.97 -21.01
C THR A 580 -4.01 13.20 -21.29
N ILE A 581 -2.94 13.55 -20.56
CA ILE A 581 -1.60 12.95 -20.71
C ILE A 581 -1.12 12.38 -19.37
N GLU A 582 -0.35 11.30 -19.44
CA GLU A 582 0.10 10.54 -18.26
C GLU A 582 0.91 11.40 -17.28
N TYR A 583 1.70 12.35 -17.75
CA TYR A 583 2.42 13.35 -16.92
C TYR A 583 1.54 14.05 -15.87
N ASP A 584 0.23 14.19 -16.12
CA ASP A 584 -0.72 14.83 -15.21
C ASP A 584 -1.53 13.82 -14.36
N VAL A 585 -1.55 12.53 -14.69
CA VAL A 585 -2.43 11.52 -14.07
C VAL A 585 -1.80 10.16 -13.72
N HIS A 586 -0.50 9.95 -13.98
CA HIS A 586 0.25 8.72 -13.67
C HIS A 586 -0.01 8.21 -12.25
N ASN A 587 0.10 9.12 -11.27
CA ASN A 587 -0.17 8.86 -9.85
C ASN A 587 -1.63 8.42 -9.54
N LEU A 588 -2.52 8.36 -10.53
CA LEU A 588 -3.89 7.88 -10.44
C LEU A 588 -4.13 6.54 -11.15
N TYR A 589 -3.18 5.99 -11.93
CA TYR A 589 -3.44 4.81 -12.77
C TYR A 589 -3.99 3.65 -11.93
N GLY A 590 -3.25 3.21 -10.91
CA GLY A 590 -3.69 2.17 -9.98
C GLY A 590 -4.98 2.52 -9.22
N TYR A 591 -5.24 3.80 -8.92
CA TYR A 591 -6.53 4.23 -8.33
C TYR A 591 -7.70 4.00 -9.31
N MET A 592 -7.51 4.36 -10.58
CA MET A 592 -8.53 4.20 -11.62
C MET A 592 -8.78 2.72 -11.95
N GLU A 593 -7.72 1.90 -12.01
CA GLU A 593 -7.81 0.46 -12.18
C GLU A 593 -8.52 -0.22 -11.00
N VAL A 594 -8.15 0.13 -9.76
CA VAL A 594 -8.81 -0.36 -8.55
C VAL A 594 -10.29 -0.02 -8.54
N ASN A 595 -10.66 1.21 -8.91
CA ASN A 595 -12.06 1.62 -9.02
C ASN A 595 -12.79 0.83 -10.12
N ALA A 596 -12.18 0.64 -11.30
CA ALA A 596 -12.76 -0.15 -12.38
C ALA A 596 -12.95 -1.62 -12.00
N THR A 597 -11.97 -2.19 -11.29
CA THR A 597 -11.96 -3.57 -10.78
C THR A 597 -12.98 -3.76 -9.65
N TYR A 598 -13.15 -2.77 -8.77
CA TYR A 598 -14.18 -2.76 -7.73
C TYR A 598 -15.59 -2.85 -8.33
N ASN A 599 -15.89 -2.01 -9.33
CA ASN A 599 -17.16 -2.05 -10.04
C ASN A 599 -17.35 -3.36 -10.83
N ALA A 600 -16.28 -3.93 -11.39
CA ALA A 600 -16.33 -5.23 -12.06
C ALA A 600 -16.63 -6.39 -11.09
N LEU A 601 -16.03 -6.37 -9.90
CA LEU A 601 -16.25 -7.39 -8.85
C LEU A 601 -17.68 -7.35 -8.28
N LEU A 602 -18.28 -6.16 -8.14
CA LEU A 602 -19.70 -6.04 -7.77
C LEU A 602 -20.65 -6.69 -8.78
N GLU A 603 -20.26 -6.78 -10.07
CA GLU A 603 -21.02 -7.49 -11.10
C GLU A 603 -20.64 -8.98 -11.25
N ALA A 604 -19.42 -9.39 -10.89
CA ALA A 604 -18.95 -10.77 -10.96
C ALA A 604 -19.38 -11.60 -9.74
N ILE A 605 -19.28 -11.02 -8.54
CA ILE A 605 -19.56 -11.66 -7.25
C ILE A 605 -20.67 -10.88 -6.52
N PRO A 606 -21.88 -10.82 -7.09
CA PRO A 606 -22.90 -9.86 -6.66
C PRO A 606 -23.35 -10.06 -5.20
N ASN A 607 -23.60 -8.94 -4.54
CA ASN A 607 -23.93 -8.79 -3.11
C ASN A 607 -22.79 -9.10 -2.13
N LYS A 608 -21.64 -9.64 -2.56
CA LYS A 608 -20.45 -9.75 -1.70
C LYS A 608 -19.58 -8.50 -1.76
N ARG A 609 -18.80 -8.26 -0.71
CA ARG A 609 -17.73 -7.24 -0.69
C ARG A 609 -16.62 -7.65 -1.65
N PRO A 610 -16.21 -6.78 -2.58
CA PRO A 610 -14.96 -6.95 -3.32
C PRO A 610 -13.78 -7.00 -2.34
N PHE A 611 -12.92 -8.03 -2.46
CA PHE A 611 -11.56 -7.95 -1.95
C PHE A 611 -10.62 -7.65 -3.12
N ILE A 612 -9.84 -6.58 -2.98
CA ILE A 612 -8.81 -6.17 -3.93
C ILE A 612 -7.53 -5.90 -3.13
N LEU A 613 -6.39 -6.42 -3.58
CA LEU A 613 -5.07 -5.99 -3.15
C LEU A 613 -4.41 -5.21 -4.30
N SER A 614 -3.96 -3.97 -4.08
CA SER A 614 -3.30 -3.13 -5.11
C SER A 614 -1.89 -2.73 -4.73
N ARG A 615 -1.00 -2.64 -5.71
CA ARG A 615 0.38 -2.15 -5.52
C ARG A 615 0.38 -0.62 -5.48
N ALA A 616 0.16 0.04 -6.62
CA ALA A 616 0.01 1.47 -6.68
C ALA A 616 -1.28 1.92 -5.97
N THR A 617 -1.19 3.04 -5.26
CA THR A 617 -2.30 3.64 -4.51
C THR A 617 -2.25 5.17 -4.53
N PHE A 618 -3.40 5.80 -4.42
CA PHE A 618 -3.52 7.25 -4.26
C PHE A 618 -4.40 7.60 -3.05
N ALA A 619 -4.40 8.86 -2.62
CA ALA A 619 -5.31 9.38 -1.61
C ALA A 619 -6.78 8.99 -1.92
N GLY A 620 -7.34 8.08 -1.11
CA GLY A 620 -8.69 7.53 -1.28
C GLY A 620 -8.76 6.07 -1.77
N SER A 621 -7.66 5.43 -2.18
CA SER A 621 -7.66 4.01 -2.62
C SER A 621 -8.21 3.04 -1.57
N GLY A 622 -8.05 3.34 -0.27
CA GLY A 622 -8.50 2.49 0.83
C GLY A 622 -10.01 2.27 0.90
N LYS A 623 -10.81 3.13 0.25
CA LYS A 623 -12.26 2.97 0.03
C LYS A 623 -12.60 1.78 -0.87
N HIS A 624 -11.64 1.27 -1.64
CA HIS A 624 -11.85 0.27 -2.68
C HIS A 624 -10.93 -0.94 -2.57
N ALA A 625 -9.71 -0.80 -2.06
CA ALA A 625 -8.71 -1.86 -1.98
C ALA A 625 -7.92 -1.89 -0.65
N ALA A 626 -7.42 -3.07 -0.34
CA ALA A 626 -6.25 -3.30 0.50
C ALA A 626 -4.96 -2.99 -0.28
N HIS A 627 -3.85 -2.94 0.44
CA HIS A 627 -2.52 -2.69 -0.13
C HIS A 627 -1.47 -3.48 0.67
N TRP A 628 -0.36 -3.83 0.04
CA TRP A 628 0.81 -4.43 0.70
C TRP A 628 2.04 -3.59 0.40
N GLY A 629 2.99 -3.58 1.33
CA GLY A 629 4.18 -2.74 1.26
C GLY A 629 5.23 -3.08 0.20
N GLY A 630 4.87 -3.80 -0.86
CA GLY A 630 5.73 -4.02 -2.02
C GLY A 630 6.78 -5.14 -1.92
N ASP A 631 7.80 -4.99 -2.77
CA ASP A 631 8.83 -5.98 -3.11
C ASP A 631 9.95 -6.04 -2.06
N ASN A 632 9.55 -6.11 -0.80
CA ASN A 632 10.42 -6.01 0.36
C ASN A 632 11.54 -7.08 0.37
N THR A 633 12.70 -6.74 0.93
CA THR A 633 13.83 -7.68 1.01
C THR A 633 13.80 -8.50 2.31
N ALA A 634 14.19 -9.77 2.24
CA ALA A 634 14.38 -10.70 3.35
C ALA A 634 15.59 -10.33 4.24
N ASP A 635 15.58 -9.13 4.82
CA ASP A 635 16.49 -8.68 5.87
C ASP A 635 15.75 -7.91 6.98
N TRP A 636 16.35 -7.89 8.16
CA TRP A 636 15.89 -7.20 9.37
C TRP A 636 15.56 -5.71 9.16
N ALA A 637 16.20 -5.03 8.20
CA ALA A 637 15.89 -3.63 7.89
C ALA A 637 14.45 -3.45 7.37
N TRP A 638 13.98 -4.29 6.45
CA TRP A 638 12.60 -4.21 5.93
C TRP A 638 11.58 -4.72 6.96
N MET A 639 11.95 -5.73 7.77
CA MET A 639 11.10 -6.13 8.90
C MET A 639 10.92 -4.99 9.91
N TYR A 640 11.97 -4.19 10.18
CA TYR A 640 11.88 -2.97 10.98
C TYR A 640 10.97 -1.92 10.33
N PHE A 641 11.22 -1.54 9.07
CA PHE A 641 10.47 -0.47 8.39
C PHE A 641 9.00 -0.84 8.07
N SER A 642 8.64 -2.13 8.11
CA SER A 642 7.24 -2.56 7.96
C SER A 642 6.28 -1.93 8.97
N ILE A 643 6.75 -1.54 10.16
CA ILE A 643 5.95 -0.88 11.20
C ILE A 643 5.64 0.58 10.84
N PRO A 644 6.62 1.48 10.61
CA PRO A 644 6.35 2.85 10.19
C PRO A 644 5.64 2.93 8.82
N GLN A 645 5.90 2.02 7.88
CA GLN A 645 5.14 1.91 6.63
C GLN A 645 3.65 1.65 6.93
N ALA A 646 3.33 0.66 7.79
CA ALA A 646 1.95 0.36 8.18
C ALA A 646 1.25 1.53 8.91
N LEU A 647 1.97 2.29 9.72
CA LEU A 647 1.45 3.49 10.37
C LEU A 647 1.19 4.63 9.36
N SER A 648 2.09 4.80 8.38
CA SER A 648 1.93 5.78 7.29
C SER A 648 0.73 5.45 6.40
N MET A 649 0.55 4.18 6.00
CA MET A 649 -0.59 3.75 5.19
C MET A 649 -1.91 3.82 5.96
N GLY A 650 -1.90 3.48 7.25
CA GLY A 650 -3.05 3.68 8.15
C GLY A 650 -3.49 5.15 8.20
N MET A 651 -2.56 6.07 8.45
CA MET A 651 -2.83 7.52 8.42
C MET A 651 -3.30 8.02 7.05
N SER A 652 -2.81 7.42 5.96
CA SER A 652 -3.19 7.76 4.58
C SER A 652 -4.59 7.25 4.19
N GLY A 653 -5.32 6.59 5.09
CA GLY A 653 -6.67 6.07 4.86
C GLY A 653 -6.70 4.63 4.32
N ILE A 654 -5.58 3.91 4.38
CA ILE A 654 -5.45 2.51 3.94
C ILE A 654 -5.09 1.65 5.16
N PRO A 655 -6.05 1.40 6.07
CA PRO A 655 -5.81 0.67 7.32
C PRO A 655 -5.68 -0.83 7.12
N PHE A 656 -6.13 -1.38 5.98
CA PHE A 656 -6.00 -2.79 5.65
C PHE A 656 -4.69 -3.03 4.90
N PHE A 657 -3.61 -2.98 5.67
CA PHE A 657 -2.23 -3.05 5.19
C PHE A 657 -1.47 -4.21 5.82
N GLY A 658 -0.44 -4.67 5.11
CA GLY A 658 0.58 -5.59 5.59
C GLY A 658 1.82 -5.52 4.71
N VAL A 659 2.86 -6.28 5.02
CA VAL A 659 4.01 -6.50 4.13
C VAL A 659 4.17 -7.99 3.88
N ASP A 660 4.93 -8.36 2.86
CA ASP A 660 5.20 -9.77 2.61
C ASP A 660 6.14 -10.34 3.69
N VAL A 661 5.57 -11.22 4.49
CA VAL A 661 6.17 -11.72 5.71
C VAL A 661 7.29 -12.71 5.38
N CYS A 662 8.42 -12.57 6.06
CA CYS A 662 9.72 -13.19 5.79
C CYS A 662 10.54 -12.53 4.66
N GLY A 663 9.94 -11.61 3.89
CA GLY A 663 10.55 -10.88 2.78
C GLY A 663 10.30 -11.54 1.43
N PHE A 664 9.95 -10.75 0.41
CA PHE A 664 9.74 -11.23 -0.96
C PHE A 664 11.07 -11.48 -1.69
N ASN A 665 11.99 -10.51 -1.63
CA ASN A 665 13.28 -10.53 -2.33
C ASN A 665 14.42 -11.13 -1.49
N SER A 666 15.35 -11.84 -2.13
CA SER A 666 16.42 -12.65 -1.50
C SER A 666 15.92 -13.84 -0.66
N ASN A 667 16.82 -14.67 -0.13
CA ASN A 667 16.45 -15.78 0.77
C ASN A 667 16.29 -15.28 2.20
N THR A 668 15.20 -15.65 2.88
CA THR A 668 15.10 -15.56 4.33
C THR A 668 15.97 -16.61 5.05
N ASP A 669 16.05 -16.52 6.38
CA ASP A 669 16.48 -17.63 7.23
C ASP A 669 15.42 -17.99 8.29
N SER A 670 15.66 -19.07 9.02
CA SER A 670 14.70 -19.57 10.01
C SER A 670 14.58 -18.69 11.28
N GLU A 671 15.52 -17.77 11.54
CA GLU A 671 15.40 -16.79 12.63
C GLU A 671 14.56 -15.60 12.17
N LEU A 672 14.93 -14.96 11.06
CA LEU A 672 14.20 -13.83 10.50
C LEU A 672 12.75 -14.22 10.21
N CYS A 673 12.51 -15.33 9.51
CA CYS A 673 11.15 -15.75 9.18
C CYS A 673 10.33 -16.11 10.43
N SER A 674 10.96 -16.62 11.49
CA SER A 674 10.27 -16.81 12.79
C SER A 674 9.85 -15.47 13.38
N ARG A 675 10.72 -14.45 13.39
CA ARG A 675 10.38 -13.11 13.91
C ARG A 675 9.34 -12.39 13.05
N TRP A 676 9.43 -12.51 11.74
CA TRP A 676 8.51 -11.85 10.82
C TRP A 676 7.11 -12.47 10.89
N MET A 677 6.99 -13.81 10.98
CA MET A 677 5.70 -14.48 11.22
C MET A 677 5.09 -14.11 12.58
N GLN A 678 5.91 -13.82 13.60
CA GLN A 678 5.41 -13.23 14.84
C GLN A 678 4.85 -11.83 14.62
N LEU A 679 5.60 -10.94 13.97
CA LEU A 679 5.20 -9.54 13.71
C LEU A 679 3.97 -9.44 12.80
N GLY A 680 4.03 -10.02 11.61
CA GLY A 680 2.99 -9.92 10.58
C GLY A 680 1.63 -10.48 11.03
N SER A 681 1.62 -11.42 11.97
CA SER A 681 0.37 -11.92 12.57
C SER A 681 -0.45 -10.85 13.31
N PHE A 682 0.15 -9.69 13.61
CA PHE A 682 -0.53 -8.53 14.20
C PHE A 682 -0.88 -7.41 13.19
N PHE A 683 -0.50 -7.55 11.92
CA PHE A 683 -0.89 -6.60 10.87
C PHE A 683 -2.30 -6.91 10.34
N PRO A 684 -3.10 -5.90 9.93
CA PRO A 684 -4.46 -6.13 9.43
C PRO A 684 -4.51 -7.12 8.26
N PHE A 685 -3.67 -6.93 7.24
CA PHE A 685 -3.40 -7.93 6.20
C PHE A 685 -2.18 -8.78 6.58
N TYR A 686 -2.22 -10.09 6.31
CA TYR A 686 -1.19 -11.05 6.75
C TYR A 686 -0.91 -12.10 5.67
N ARG A 687 0.05 -11.80 4.79
CA ARG A 687 0.53 -12.64 3.68
C ARG A 687 1.99 -13.06 3.87
N ASN A 688 2.30 -14.33 3.64
CA ASN A 688 3.65 -14.75 3.26
C ASN A 688 3.69 -14.87 1.73
N HIS A 689 4.71 -14.30 1.12
CA HIS A 689 4.96 -14.31 -0.31
C HIS A 689 6.48 -14.34 -0.54
N ASN A 690 6.92 -14.69 -1.74
CA ASN A 690 8.32 -15.02 -2.03
C ASN A 690 8.58 -14.95 -3.53
N THR A 691 9.73 -14.40 -3.95
CA THR A 691 10.16 -14.35 -5.36
C THR A 691 10.58 -15.72 -5.88
N LEU A 692 10.51 -15.93 -7.21
CA LEU A 692 10.86 -17.20 -7.86
C LEU A 692 12.31 -17.66 -7.60
N GLY A 693 13.24 -16.70 -7.48
CA GLY A 693 14.66 -16.99 -7.27
C GLY A 693 15.04 -17.46 -5.86
N ALA A 694 14.13 -17.44 -4.88
CA ALA A 694 14.41 -17.68 -3.46
C ALA A 694 13.82 -19.00 -2.92
N ILE A 695 14.46 -19.55 -1.88
CA ILE A 695 14.10 -20.84 -1.25
C ILE A 695 12.62 -20.92 -0.78
N SER A 696 12.14 -22.14 -0.52
CA SER A 696 10.90 -22.39 0.21
C SER A 696 10.92 -21.68 1.57
N GLN A 697 9.90 -20.89 1.87
CA GLN A 697 9.75 -20.15 3.13
C GLN A 697 8.34 -20.23 3.74
N GLU A 698 7.53 -21.17 3.25
CA GLU A 698 6.23 -21.49 3.81
C GLU A 698 6.40 -21.91 5.31
N PRO A 699 5.46 -21.63 6.22
CA PRO A 699 5.70 -21.73 7.66
C PRO A 699 5.98 -23.15 8.18
N TYR A 700 5.72 -24.18 7.36
CA TYR A 700 6.04 -25.58 7.65
C TYR A 700 7.47 -26.01 7.27
N VAL A 701 8.27 -25.15 6.61
CA VAL A 701 9.63 -25.49 6.13
C VAL A 701 10.60 -25.67 7.31
N TRP A 702 10.51 -24.83 8.34
CA TRP A 702 11.31 -24.92 9.56
C TRP A 702 10.43 -25.05 10.79
N SER A 703 10.77 -25.96 11.71
CA SER A 703 9.98 -26.17 12.94
C SER A 703 9.95 -24.95 13.86
N SER A 704 11.02 -24.14 13.90
CA SER A 704 11.04 -22.86 14.63
C SER A 704 9.98 -21.89 14.11
N VAL A 705 9.88 -21.77 12.77
CA VAL A 705 8.87 -20.93 12.11
C VAL A 705 7.48 -21.52 12.35
N THR A 706 7.30 -22.85 12.26
CA THR A 706 6.02 -23.51 12.56
C THR A 706 5.54 -23.24 13.99
N ASP A 707 6.41 -23.39 14.98
CA ASP A 707 6.06 -23.21 16.39
C ASP A 707 5.77 -21.73 16.70
N ALA A 708 6.62 -20.81 16.23
CA ALA A 708 6.40 -19.36 16.35
C ALA A 708 5.08 -18.92 15.69
N THR A 709 4.82 -19.42 14.48
CA THR A 709 3.61 -19.15 13.70
C THR A 709 2.35 -19.64 14.42
N LYS A 710 2.34 -20.89 14.91
CA LYS A 710 1.18 -21.44 15.63
C LYS A 710 0.85 -20.65 16.89
N ILE A 711 1.86 -20.21 17.65
CA ILE A 711 1.68 -19.41 18.87
C ILE A 711 0.96 -18.09 18.53
N THR A 712 1.41 -17.36 17.52
CA THR A 712 0.85 -16.03 17.22
C THR A 712 -0.41 -16.08 16.36
N MET A 713 -0.54 -17.05 15.44
CA MET A 713 -1.81 -17.32 14.74
C MET A 713 -2.93 -17.67 15.71
N ASN A 714 -2.66 -18.48 16.75
CA ASN A 714 -3.67 -18.78 17.77
C ASN A 714 -4.14 -17.51 18.50
N ILE A 715 -3.25 -16.54 18.73
CA ILE A 715 -3.59 -15.23 19.31
C ILE A 715 -4.39 -14.37 18.32
N ARG A 716 -3.96 -14.28 17.05
CA ARG A 716 -4.67 -13.57 15.99
C ARG A 716 -6.09 -14.10 15.80
N TYR A 717 -6.23 -15.42 15.60
CA TYR A 717 -7.52 -16.06 15.38
C TYR A 717 -8.45 -15.93 16.60
N LEU A 718 -7.91 -15.96 17.83
CA LEU A 718 -8.67 -15.70 19.06
C LEU A 718 -9.20 -14.26 19.13
N LEU A 719 -8.43 -13.29 18.62
CA LEU A 719 -8.74 -11.86 18.61
C LEU A 719 -9.49 -11.38 17.35
N LEU A 720 -9.87 -12.28 16.43
CA LEU A 720 -10.58 -11.89 15.20
C LEU A 720 -11.84 -11.02 15.42
N PRO A 721 -12.71 -11.27 16.44
CA PRO A 721 -13.83 -10.38 16.71
C PRO A 721 -13.41 -8.96 17.10
N TYR A 722 -12.26 -8.80 17.77
CA TYR A 722 -11.68 -7.51 18.08
C TYR A 722 -11.12 -6.83 16.83
N TYR A 723 -10.33 -7.53 16.01
CA TYR A 723 -9.85 -7.00 14.71
C TYR A 723 -11.00 -6.56 13.80
N TYR A 724 -12.06 -7.37 13.68
CA TYR A 724 -13.21 -7.04 12.85
C TYR A 724 -14.01 -5.84 13.40
N SER A 725 -14.07 -5.69 14.72
CA SER A 725 -14.64 -4.50 15.35
C SER A 725 -13.80 -3.24 15.10
N LEU A 726 -12.47 -3.37 14.99
CA LEU A 726 -11.58 -2.28 14.60
C LEU A 726 -11.70 -1.95 13.10
N LEU A 727 -11.91 -2.94 12.22
CA LEU A 727 -12.23 -2.67 10.80
C LEU A 727 -13.52 -1.88 10.66
N HIS A 728 -14.56 -2.23 11.41
CA HIS A 728 -15.81 -1.47 11.44
C HIS A 728 -15.60 -0.05 12.00
N GLU A 729 -14.80 0.13 13.07
CA GLU A 729 -14.46 1.47 13.57
C GLU A 729 -13.66 2.28 12.54
N SER A 730 -12.80 1.63 11.75
CA SER A 730 -12.08 2.24 10.63
C SER A 730 -13.02 2.64 9.50
N HIS A 731 -13.96 1.78 9.12
CA HIS A 731 -14.99 2.05 8.10
C HIS A 731 -15.91 3.21 8.49
N GLU A 732 -16.35 3.29 9.74
CA GLU A 732 -17.28 4.33 10.20
C GLU A 732 -16.62 5.69 10.49
N SER A 733 -15.31 5.72 10.78
CA SER A 733 -14.66 6.95 11.28
C SER A 733 -13.33 7.33 10.64
N GLY A 734 -12.71 6.43 9.85
CA GLY A 734 -11.37 6.62 9.28
C GLY A 734 -10.23 6.41 10.29
N LEU A 735 -10.52 5.92 11.49
CA LEU A 735 -9.50 5.70 12.52
C LEU A 735 -8.72 4.39 12.26
N PRO A 736 -7.37 4.39 12.20
CA PRO A 736 -6.61 3.19 11.85
C PRO A 736 -6.72 2.03 12.85
N VAL A 737 -6.52 0.81 12.34
CA VAL A 737 -6.47 -0.43 13.15
C VAL A 737 -5.16 -0.51 13.94
N LEU A 738 -4.02 -0.21 13.31
CA LEU A 738 -2.73 -0.06 14.00
C LEU A 738 -2.53 1.39 14.40
N ARG A 739 -2.08 1.65 15.63
CA ARG A 739 -1.97 3.00 16.20
C ARG A 739 -0.59 3.24 16.79
N ALA A 740 0.04 4.35 16.40
CA ALA A 740 1.34 4.74 16.92
C ALA A 740 1.24 5.15 18.40
N LEU A 741 2.31 4.92 19.19
CA LEU A 741 2.36 5.36 20.59
C LEU A 741 2.18 6.89 20.72
N SER A 742 2.62 7.65 19.72
CA SER A 742 2.45 9.10 19.61
C SER A 742 1.01 9.55 19.33
N TRP A 743 0.10 8.65 18.90
CA TRP A 743 -1.32 8.93 18.72
C TRP A 743 -2.14 8.55 19.96
N GLU A 744 -1.72 7.51 20.70
CA GLU A 744 -2.33 7.11 21.98
C GLU A 744 -1.91 7.98 23.16
N PHE A 745 -0.74 8.61 23.06
CA PHE A 745 -0.15 9.44 24.10
C PHE A 745 0.37 10.76 23.53
N PRO A 746 -0.49 11.59 22.91
CA PRO A 746 -0.06 12.74 22.11
C PRO A 746 0.76 13.79 22.88
N ASN A 747 0.63 13.83 24.20
CA ASN A 747 1.32 14.81 25.04
C ASN A 747 2.77 14.38 25.42
N GLN A 748 3.34 13.35 24.79
CA GLN A 748 4.66 12.77 25.13
C GLN A 748 5.62 12.74 23.92
N ARG A 749 6.40 13.81 23.71
CA ARG A 749 7.31 13.96 22.54
C ARG A 749 8.31 12.81 22.37
N ASN A 750 8.74 12.17 23.46
CA ASN A 750 9.65 11.02 23.42
C ASN A 750 9.03 9.73 22.82
N LEU A 751 7.74 9.75 22.46
CA LEU A 751 7.06 8.66 21.78
C LEU A 751 6.88 8.90 20.27
N SER A 752 7.29 10.08 19.78
CA SER A 752 7.25 10.41 18.34
C SER A 752 8.13 9.49 17.49
N THR A 753 9.30 9.10 18.01
CA THR A 753 10.32 8.29 17.33
C THR A 753 10.23 6.80 17.66
N VAL A 754 9.06 6.30 18.08
CA VAL A 754 8.91 4.89 18.55
C VAL A 754 8.28 4.06 17.45
N ASP A 755 9.12 3.70 16.48
CA ASP A 755 8.77 2.91 15.30
C ASP A 755 8.94 1.40 15.54
N THR A 756 9.36 1.01 16.75
CA THR A 756 9.60 -0.38 17.17
C THR A 756 8.44 -1.00 17.96
N GLN A 757 7.33 -0.28 18.11
CA GLN A 757 6.13 -0.70 18.83
C GLN A 757 4.88 -0.08 18.20
N PHE A 758 3.75 -0.77 18.31
CA PHE A 758 2.45 -0.24 17.91
C PHE A 758 1.34 -0.82 18.78
N PHE A 759 0.20 -0.15 18.84
CA PHE A 759 -1.03 -0.71 19.37
C PHE A 759 -1.89 -1.30 18.25
N VAL A 760 -2.59 -2.39 18.56
CA VAL A 760 -3.76 -2.85 17.80
C VAL A 760 -5.01 -2.29 18.51
N GLY A 761 -5.68 -1.33 17.87
CA GLY A 761 -6.71 -0.49 18.49
C GLY A 761 -6.15 0.32 19.67
N ASP A 762 -6.93 0.51 20.73
CA ASP A 762 -6.45 1.18 21.97
C ASP A 762 -5.89 0.19 23.02
N ALA A 763 -5.95 -1.13 22.76
CA ALA A 763 -5.86 -2.16 23.80
C ALA A 763 -4.59 -3.03 23.83
N LEU A 764 -4.06 -3.48 22.69
CA LEU A 764 -2.96 -4.46 22.65
C LEU A 764 -1.67 -3.83 22.13
N LEU A 765 -0.66 -3.68 22.99
CA LEU A 765 0.67 -3.20 22.67
C LEU A 765 1.57 -4.35 22.20
N VAL A 766 2.12 -4.24 20.99
CA VAL A 766 3.02 -5.21 20.35
C VAL A 766 4.45 -4.68 20.40
N THR A 767 5.40 -5.51 20.85
CA THR A 767 6.83 -5.15 20.94
C THR A 767 7.71 -6.25 20.30
N PRO A 768 7.86 -6.26 18.95
CA PRO A 768 8.59 -7.29 18.20
C PRO A 768 10.11 -7.19 18.35
N VAL A 769 10.81 -8.32 18.24
CA VAL A 769 12.27 -8.36 18.06
C VAL A 769 12.61 -7.99 16.62
N LEU A 770 13.43 -6.93 16.44
CA LEU A 770 13.82 -6.37 15.14
C LEU A 770 15.34 -6.41 14.89
N GLU A 771 16.08 -7.22 15.65
CA GLU A 771 17.53 -7.42 15.49
C GLU A 771 17.89 -8.93 15.50
N PRO A 772 18.90 -9.37 14.73
CA PRO A 772 19.31 -10.78 14.67
C PRO A 772 19.97 -11.28 15.95
N SER A 773 19.72 -12.55 16.27
CA SER A 773 20.37 -13.33 17.32
C SER A 773 20.26 -12.72 18.72
N VAL A 774 19.09 -12.14 19.02
CA VAL A 774 18.74 -11.64 20.37
C VAL A 774 17.54 -12.37 20.97
N GLU A 775 17.63 -12.65 22.26
CA GLU A 775 16.56 -13.25 23.07
C GLU A 775 15.84 -12.21 23.95
N THR A 776 16.08 -10.91 23.74
CA THR A 776 15.43 -9.81 24.48
C THR A 776 15.17 -8.62 23.56
N VAL A 777 14.19 -7.78 23.91
CA VAL A 777 13.84 -6.54 23.19
C VAL A 777 13.66 -5.39 24.19
N LYS A 778 13.67 -4.14 23.71
CA LYS A 778 13.31 -2.97 24.50
C LYS A 778 11.93 -2.46 24.12
N GLY A 779 11.06 -2.28 25.11
CA GLY A 779 9.76 -1.66 24.93
C GLY A 779 9.57 -0.45 25.85
N VAL A 780 8.91 0.59 25.35
CA VAL A 780 8.43 1.71 26.15
C VAL A 780 7.00 1.43 26.62
N PHE A 781 6.72 1.75 27.88
CA PHE A 781 5.39 1.61 28.48
C PHE A 781 4.91 2.98 29.01
N PRO A 782 4.23 3.79 28.18
CA PRO A 782 3.80 5.13 28.56
C PRO A 782 2.87 5.09 29.78
N GLY A 783 3.10 5.95 30.77
CA GLY A 783 2.23 6.07 31.96
C GLY A 783 2.21 4.88 32.93
N SER A 784 2.95 3.80 32.67
CA SER A 784 2.94 2.57 33.47
C SER A 784 3.17 2.82 34.97
N GLY A 785 2.34 2.22 35.83
CA GLY A 785 2.44 2.33 37.29
C GLY A 785 2.05 3.71 37.87
N ILE A 786 1.63 4.67 37.03
CA ILE A 786 1.29 6.04 37.42
C ILE A 786 -0.11 6.42 36.91
N THR A 787 -0.30 6.36 35.60
CA THR A 787 -1.57 6.68 34.93
C THR A 787 -2.21 5.48 34.24
N GLU A 788 -1.40 4.56 33.76
CA GLU A 788 -1.79 3.35 33.01
C GLU A 788 -1.44 2.09 33.79
N ILE A 789 -2.12 0.98 33.46
CA ILE A 789 -1.70 -0.38 33.84
C ILE A 789 -1.51 -1.17 32.54
N TYR A 790 -0.53 -2.06 32.53
CA TYR A 790 -0.34 -3.05 31.48
C TYR A 790 -0.32 -4.45 32.11
N TYR A 791 -0.87 -5.43 31.40
CA TYR A 791 -0.82 -6.85 31.74
C TYR A 791 -0.07 -7.60 30.65
N ASP A 792 0.86 -8.48 31.03
CA ASP A 792 1.47 -9.39 30.07
C ASP A 792 0.43 -10.39 29.53
N TRP A 793 0.39 -10.58 28.21
CA TRP A 793 -0.61 -11.41 27.54
C TRP A 793 -0.54 -12.90 27.94
N TYR A 794 0.64 -13.41 28.29
CA TYR A 794 0.88 -14.85 28.46
C TYR A 794 0.76 -15.31 29.91
N THR A 795 1.18 -14.47 30.86
CA THR A 795 1.11 -14.72 32.30
C THR A 795 -0.15 -14.14 32.95
N HIS A 796 -0.81 -13.18 32.28
CA HIS A 796 -1.89 -12.34 32.80
C HIS A 796 -1.49 -11.43 33.99
N GLU A 797 -0.21 -11.40 34.38
CA GLU A 797 0.26 -10.58 35.49
C GLU A 797 0.37 -9.10 35.10
N GLN A 798 0.06 -8.21 36.06
CA GLN A 798 0.35 -6.79 35.92
C GLN A 798 1.87 -6.57 35.96
N VAL A 799 2.41 -5.82 35.00
CA VAL A 799 3.83 -5.45 34.95
C VAL A 799 4.12 -4.16 35.74
N ASP A 800 5.25 -4.15 36.47
CA ASP A 800 5.75 -3.01 37.26
C ASP A 800 6.89 -2.29 36.52
N PHE A 801 6.54 -1.69 35.37
CA PHE A 801 7.47 -1.01 34.46
C PHE A 801 7.51 0.50 34.69
N GLN A 802 8.68 1.13 34.50
CA GLN A 802 8.87 2.57 34.70
C GLN A 802 8.30 3.38 33.53
N ALA A 803 7.23 4.13 33.79
CA ALA A 803 6.55 5.01 32.82
C ALA A 803 7.51 5.74 31.86
N GLY A 804 7.34 5.50 30.57
CA GLY A 804 8.03 6.24 29.50
C GLY A 804 9.52 5.91 29.34
N LYS A 805 10.02 4.80 29.91
CA LYS A 805 11.38 4.29 29.67
C LYS A 805 11.36 3.01 28.85
N ASN A 806 12.49 2.74 28.18
CA ASN A 806 12.81 1.43 27.63
C ASN A 806 13.07 0.44 28.77
N GLU A 807 12.16 -0.51 28.96
CA GLU A 807 12.38 -1.71 29.77
C GLU A 807 12.86 -2.86 28.88
N THR A 808 13.72 -3.73 29.40
CA THR A 808 14.15 -4.95 28.69
C THR A 808 13.14 -6.07 28.93
N LEU A 809 12.59 -6.60 27.86
CA LEU A 809 11.62 -7.71 27.87
C LEU A 809 12.30 -8.98 27.39
N GLU A 810 12.01 -10.11 28.04
CA GLU A 810 12.40 -11.44 27.57
C GLU A 810 11.64 -11.76 26.28
N ALA A 811 12.36 -12.10 25.22
CA ALA A 811 11.82 -12.36 23.89
C ALA A 811 12.59 -13.48 23.17
N PRO A 812 12.67 -14.70 23.73
CA PRO A 812 13.29 -15.84 23.04
C PRO A 812 12.57 -16.15 21.70
N LEU A 813 13.22 -16.91 20.82
CA LEU A 813 12.61 -17.28 19.53
C LEU A 813 11.30 -18.06 19.76
N GLY A 814 10.23 -17.66 19.06
CA GLY A 814 8.87 -18.18 19.29
C GLY A 814 8.05 -17.41 20.35
N HIS A 815 8.66 -16.56 21.18
CA HIS A 815 7.95 -15.58 22.02
C HIS A 815 8.04 -14.16 21.43
N ILE A 816 6.94 -13.41 21.47
CA ILE A 816 6.87 -11.98 21.11
C ILE A 816 6.19 -11.25 22.26
N PRO A 817 6.81 -10.25 22.90
CA PRO A 817 6.18 -9.54 24.00
C PRO A 817 4.91 -8.78 23.56
N LEU A 818 3.82 -9.08 24.26
CA LEU A 818 2.47 -8.57 24.01
C LEU A 818 1.86 -8.12 25.35
N HIS A 819 1.34 -6.90 25.40
CA HIS A 819 0.79 -6.35 26.64
C HIS A 819 -0.60 -5.74 26.43
N ILE A 820 -1.55 -6.08 27.29
CA ILE A 820 -2.90 -5.52 27.27
C ILE A 820 -2.94 -4.28 28.17
N ARG A 821 -3.32 -3.13 27.62
CA ARG A 821 -3.54 -1.88 28.35
C ARG A 821 -4.83 -1.98 29.17
N GLY A 822 -4.72 -1.76 30.47
CA GLY A 822 -5.86 -1.70 31.40
C GLY A 822 -6.86 -0.61 31.03
N GLY A 823 -8.15 -0.88 31.26
CA GLY A 823 -9.28 -0.08 30.80
C GLY A 823 -10.00 -0.66 29.58
N ASN A 824 -9.49 -1.76 29.00
CA ASN A 824 -10.02 -2.35 27.77
C ASN A 824 -10.71 -3.71 27.98
N ILE A 825 -11.73 -3.99 27.17
CA ILE A 825 -12.40 -5.29 27.06
C ILE A 825 -12.29 -5.78 25.62
N LEU A 826 -11.59 -6.90 25.40
CA LEU A 826 -11.38 -7.49 24.10
C LEU A 826 -12.35 -8.68 23.91
N PRO A 827 -13.23 -8.66 22.90
CA PRO A 827 -14.02 -9.83 22.54
C PRO A 827 -13.16 -10.88 21.84
N THR A 828 -13.33 -12.14 22.23
CA THR A 828 -12.59 -13.28 21.66
C THR A 828 -13.53 -14.36 21.15
N GLN A 829 -13.03 -15.23 20.26
CA GLN A 829 -13.76 -16.42 19.80
C GLN A 829 -12.79 -17.59 19.64
N GLU A 830 -13.17 -18.80 20.07
CA GLU A 830 -12.27 -19.96 20.10
C GLU A 830 -11.76 -20.31 18.67
N PRO A 831 -10.44 -20.36 18.41
CA PRO A 831 -9.89 -20.54 17.05
C PRO A 831 -10.34 -21.81 16.31
N GLY A 832 -10.55 -21.69 15.00
CA GLY A 832 -10.70 -22.79 14.04
C GLY A 832 -9.58 -22.79 12.99
N TYR A 833 -9.58 -23.78 12.08
CA TYR A 833 -8.59 -23.84 10.99
C TYR A 833 -8.82 -22.78 9.90
N THR A 834 -10.08 -22.34 9.72
CA THR A 834 -10.46 -21.17 8.93
C THR A 834 -11.31 -20.20 9.78
N ILE A 835 -11.53 -18.99 9.29
CA ILE A 835 -12.39 -17.98 9.89
C ILE A 835 -13.85 -18.44 9.89
N ALA A 836 -14.31 -19.09 8.82
CA ALA A 836 -15.65 -19.68 8.79
C ALA A 836 -15.85 -20.79 9.83
N GLN A 837 -14.79 -21.50 10.24
CA GLN A 837 -14.83 -22.44 11.37
C GLN A 837 -14.78 -21.69 12.70
N SER A 838 -13.90 -20.71 12.83
CA SER A 838 -13.77 -19.86 14.03
C SER A 838 -15.08 -19.15 14.39
N ARG A 839 -15.78 -18.61 13.39
CA ARG A 839 -17.10 -17.94 13.52
C ARG A 839 -18.22 -18.86 14.01
N LYS A 840 -18.04 -20.20 13.98
CA LYS A 840 -18.99 -21.21 14.48
C LYS A 840 -18.64 -21.69 15.91
N ASN A 841 -17.55 -21.21 16.50
CA ASN A 841 -17.06 -21.61 17.83
C ASN A 841 -17.52 -20.63 18.94
N PRO A 842 -17.43 -21.00 20.23
CA PRO A 842 -17.85 -20.15 21.33
C PRO A 842 -17.06 -18.84 21.47
N PHE A 843 -17.73 -17.80 21.97
CA PHE A 843 -17.14 -16.51 22.32
C PHE A 843 -16.53 -16.51 23.73
N GLY A 844 -15.57 -15.60 23.97
CA GLY A 844 -15.07 -15.22 25.28
C GLY A 844 -14.88 -13.70 25.42
N LEU A 845 -14.43 -13.26 26.60
CA LEU A 845 -13.99 -11.88 26.84
C LEU A 845 -12.70 -11.86 27.65
N ILE A 846 -11.75 -10.99 27.29
CA ILE A 846 -10.63 -10.60 28.15
C ILE A 846 -10.90 -9.19 28.66
N VAL A 847 -10.98 -9.02 29.98
CA VAL A 847 -11.34 -7.77 30.67
C VAL A 847 -10.11 -7.29 31.45
N ALA A 848 -9.34 -6.37 30.88
CA ALA A 848 -8.18 -5.78 31.53
C ALA A 848 -8.63 -4.53 32.31
N LEU A 849 -8.66 -4.61 33.64
CA LEU A 849 -9.10 -3.48 34.47
C LEU A 849 -8.06 -2.35 34.48
N ASP A 850 -8.51 -1.11 34.60
CA ASP A 850 -7.64 0.03 34.88
C ASP A 850 -7.33 0.15 36.39
N LYS A 851 -6.49 1.13 36.75
CA LYS A 851 -6.16 1.45 38.15
C LYS A 851 -7.34 1.82 39.05
N ASN A 852 -8.52 2.09 38.47
CA ASN A 852 -9.75 2.42 39.18
C ASN A 852 -10.72 1.22 39.26
N GLY A 853 -10.36 0.06 38.69
CA GLY A 853 -11.23 -1.12 38.61
C GLY A 853 -12.32 -1.01 37.54
N GLY A 854 -12.08 -0.21 36.49
CA GLY A 854 -12.98 -0.04 35.35
C GLY A 854 -12.39 -0.57 34.04
N ALA A 855 -13.24 -0.97 33.11
CA ALA A 855 -12.86 -1.25 31.71
C ALA A 855 -14.05 -1.08 30.76
N SER A 856 -13.80 -0.88 29.48
CA SER A 856 -14.84 -0.87 28.44
C SER A 856 -14.37 -1.47 27.13
N GLY A 857 -15.30 -1.89 26.28
CA GLY A 857 -15.00 -2.40 24.95
C GLY A 857 -16.24 -2.50 24.07
N LYS A 858 -16.01 -2.80 22.79
CA LYS A 858 -17.05 -2.94 21.76
C LYS A 858 -16.90 -4.29 21.06
N LEU A 859 -18.00 -4.80 20.51
CA LEU A 859 -18.02 -5.84 19.49
C LEU A 859 -18.98 -5.43 18.39
N TYR A 860 -18.57 -5.60 17.13
CA TYR A 860 -19.41 -5.55 15.94
C TYR A 860 -19.45 -6.93 15.26
N LEU A 861 -20.63 -7.37 14.84
CA LEU A 861 -20.85 -8.58 14.08
C LEU A 861 -21.94 -8.38 13.02
N ASP A 862 -21.71 -8.96 11.86
CA ASP A 862 -22.63 -9.17 10.73
C ASP A 862 -22.36 -10.58 10.14
N ASP A 863 -22.86 -10.86 8.93
CA ASP A 863 -22.59 -12.12 8.22
C ASP A 863 -21.11 -12.32 7.82
N GLY A 864 -20.33 -11.24 7.76
CA GLY A 864 -18.90 -11.25 7.43
C GLY A 864 -18.57 -11.09 5.95
N GLU A 865 -19.55 -10.96 5.04
CA GLU A 865 -19.28 -10.94 3.59
C GLU A 865 -20.17 -10.02 2.74
N SER A 866 -21.39 -9.67 3.19
CA SER A 866 -22.33 -8.90 2.37
C SER A 866 -21.92 -7.44 2.20
N GLN A 867 -22.00 -6.92 0.98
CA GLN A 867 -21.70 -5.54 0.62
C GLN A 867 -22.74 -4.55 1.15
N GLU A 868 -24.03 -4.91 1.07
CA GLU A 868 -25.10 -4.24 1.81
C GLU A 868 -25.39 -5.07 3.08
N VAL A 869 -25.14 -4.50 4.26
CA VAL A 869 -25.36 -5.20 5.54
C VAL A 869 -26.82 -5.08 5.95
N GLU A 870 -27.64 -6.09 5.64
CA GLU A 870 -29.08 -6.09 5.98
C GLU A 870 -29.36 -6.07 7.49
N SER A 871 -28.47 -6.66 8.30
CA SER A 871 -28.62 -6.75 9.77
C SER A 871 -27.25 -6.81 10.45
N SER A 872 -27.16 -6.22 11.63
CA SER A 872 -25.91 -6.20 12.42
C SER A 872 -26.17 -6.31 13.93
N LEU A 873 -25.14 -6.70 14.68
CA LEU A 873 -25.15 -6.87 16.13
C LEU A 873 -23.97 -6.11 16.73
N PHE A 874 -24.29 -5.12 17.53
CA PHE A 874 -23.34 -4.34 18.32
C PHE A 874 -23.43 -4.77 19.78
N VAL A 875 -22.31 -4.86 20.48
CA VAL A 875 -22.29 -5.10 21.93
C VAL A 875 -21.33 -4.13 22.60
N ASN A 876 -21.87 -3.26 23.47
CA ASN A 876 -21.05 -2.45 24.37
C ASN A 876 -20.79 -3.25 25.66
N PHE A 877 -19.53 -3.33 26.09
CA PHE A 877 -19.13 -3.92 27.37
C PHE A 877 -18.63 -2.84 28.32
N VAL A 878 -19.05 -2.91 29.58
CA VAL A 878 -18.54 -2.05 30.67
C VAL A 878 -18.29 -2.89 31.90
N ALA A 879 -17.07 -2.84 32.44
CA ALA A 879 -16.71 -3.31 33.77
C ALA A 879 -16.57 -2.11 34.71
N LEU A 880 -17.25 -2.13 35.86
CA LEU A 880 -17.09 -1.13 36.93
C LEU A 880 -17.65 -1.67 38.25
N ASN A 881 -17.04 -1.34 39.39
CA ASN A 881 -17.48 -1.78 40.74
C ASN A 881 -17.71 -3.31 40.82
N ASN A 882 -16.71 -4.08 40.42
CA ASN A 882 -16.76 -5.54 40.28
C ASN A 882 -17.99 -6.09 39.53
N THR A 883 -18.50 -5.34 38.54
CA THR A 883 -19.63 -5.76 37.71
C THR A 883 -19.30 -5.54 36.25
N ILE A 884 -19.34 -6.60 35.44
CA ILE A 884 -19.39 -6.51 33.98
C ILE A 884 -20.85 -6.49 33.54
N VAL A 885 -21.20 -5.58 32.64
CA VAL A 885 -22.47 -5.53 31.93
C VAL A 885 -22.20 -5.56 30.43
N SER A 886 -22.90 -6.44 29.70
CA SER A 886 -23.00 -6.37 28.24
C SER A 886 -24.30 -5.66 27.84
N SER A 887 -24.25 -4.84 26.79
CA SER A 887 -25.40 -4.12 26.25
C SER A 887 -25.49 -4.36 24.74
N PRO A 888 -26.06 -5.50 24.30
CA PRO A 888 -26.26 -5.80 22.89
C PRO A 888 -27.43 -5.01 22.30
N TYR A 889 -27.28 -4.58 21.04
CA TYR A 889 -28.30 -3.92 20.24
C TYR A 889 -28.07 -4.19 18.74
N GLY A 890 -29.10 -3.96 17.92
CA GLY A 890 -29.16 -4.45 16.55
C GLY A 890 -30.09 -5.67 16.44
N ASP A 891 -30.05 -6.33 15.29
CA ASP A 891 -30.99 -7.37 14.88
C ASP A 891 -30.35 -8.63 14.29
N TYR A 892 -29.05 -8.61 13.95
CA TYR A 892 -28.29 -9.83 13.64
C TYR A 892 -28.24 -10.76 14.87
N LYS A 893 -28.27 -12.08 14.63
CA LYS A 893 -28.35 -13.09 15.69
C LYS A 893 -27.35 -14.22 15.48
N ILE A 894 -26.51 -14.40 16.50
CA ILE A 894 -25.58 -15.52 16.65
C ILE A 894 -26.22 -16.64 17.48
N SER A 895 -25.82 -17.89 17.23
CA SER A 895 -26.20 -19.06 18.03
C SER A 895 -25.11 -19.49 19.00
N GLU A 896 -23.91 -18.94 18.81
CA GLU A 896 -22.66 -19.37 19.40
C GLU A 896 -22.60 -18.88 20.85
N PRO A 897 -22.37 -19.78 21.83
CA PRO A 897 -22.44 -19.43 23.24
C PRO A 897 -21.22 -18.65 23.71
N LEU A 898 -21.36 -17.96 24.85
CA LEU A 898 -20.24 -17.43 25.62
C LEU A 898 -19.67 -18.55 26.50
N SER A 899 -18.40 -18.94 26.34
CA SER A 899 -17.77 -20.03 27.09
C SER A 899 -17.01 -19.58 28.33
N ASN A 900 -16.34 -18.43 28.26
CA ASN A 900 -15.42 -17.94 29.28
C ASN A 900 -15.39 -16.40 29.40
N ILE A 901 -14.98 -15.90 30.57
CA ILE A 901 -14.58 -14.51 30.80
C ILE A 901 -13.32 -14.54 31.68
N THR A 902 -12.25 -13.87 31.23
CA THR A 902 -11.00 -13.69 31.97
C THR A 902 -10.87 -12.24 32.41
N ILE A 903 -10.71 -11.97 33.72
CA ILE A 903 -10.66 -10.62 34.29
C ILE A 903 -9.30 -10.40 34.96
N LEU A 904 -8.54 -9.41 34.48
CA LEU A 904 -7.18 -9.07 34.94
C LEU A 904 -7.22 -7.95 35.97
N GLY A 905 -6.34 -7.97 36.97
CA GLY A 905 -6.25 -6.90 37.98
C GLY A 905 -7.27 -7.02 39.13
N VAL A 906 -7.83 -8.21 39.34
CA VAL A 906 -8.70 -8.50 40.49
C VAL A 906 -7.81 -8.66 41.73
N ASN A 907 -7.61 -7.57 42.47
CA ASN A 907 -6.61 -7.48 43.55
C ASN A 907 -6.85 -8.40 44.77
N GLU A 908 -8.09 -8.77 45.05
CA GLU A 908 -8.45 -9.68 46.14
C GLU A 908 -9.32 -10.81 45.59
N LYS A 909 -9.12 -12.05 46.08
CA LYS A 909 -9.92 -13.19 45.65
C LYS A 909 -11.39 -12.97 46.04
N PRO A 910 -12.35 -13.06 45.10
CA PRO A 910 -13.77 -12.89 45.42
C PRO A 910 -14.29 -14.06 46.26
N ASP A 911 -15.23 -13.78 47.18
CA ASP A 911 -15.94 -14.80 47.96
C ASP A 911 -16.88 -15.64 47.07
N SER A 912 -17.55 -14.99 46.11
CA SER A 912 -18.51 -15.62 45.19
C SER A 912 -18.56 -14.89 43.86
N VAL A 913 -18.45 -15.61 42.74
CA VAL A 913 -18.62 -15.05 41.39
C VAL A 913 -19.97 -15.49 40.85
N THR A 914 -20.73 -14.55 40.29
CA THR A 914 -22.08 -14.82 39.76
C THR A 914 -22.28 -14.31 38.34
N PHE A 915 -22.97 -15.09 37.50
CA PHE A 915 -23.44 -14.72 36.17
C PHE A 915 -24.98 -14.79 36.16
N GLU A 916 -25.65 -13.73 35.75
CA GLU A 916 -27.12 -13.61 35.83
C GLU A 916 -27.70 -13.94 37.21
N GLY A 917 -26.94 -13.63 38.27
CA GLY A 917 -27.32 -13.90 39.67
C GLY A 917 -27.22 -15.36 40.12
N LYS A 918 -26.57 -16.23 39.35
CA LYS A 918 -26.25 -17.63 39.70
C LYS A 918 -24.76 -17.78 39.97
N ASP A 919 -24.37 -18.59 40.95
CA ASP A 919 -22.97 -18.95 41.18
C ASP A 919 -22.39 -19.70 39.96
N VAL A 920 -21.15 -19.39 39.57
CA VAL A 920 -20.45 -19.99 38.41
C VAL A 920 -19.11 -20.62 38.76
N THR A 921 -18.62 -21.50 37.90
CA THR A 921 -17.26 -22.07 38.00
C THR A 921 -16.23 -20.98 37.74
N TYR A 922 -15.29 -20.80 38.68
CA TYR A 922 -14.16 -19.90 38.50
C TYR A 922 -12.87 -20.44 39.14
N THR A 923 -11.72 -20.05 38.59
CA THR A 923 -10.42 -20.11 39.30
C THR A 923 -9.90 -18.69 39.53
N TYR A 924 -8.99 -18.56 40.50
CA TYR A 924 -8.34 -17.30 40.83
C TYR A 924 -6.88 -17.57 41.17
N GLU A 925 -5.98 -16.97 40.40
CA GLU A 925 -4.53 -17.02 40.54
C GLU A 925 -3.94 -15.77 39.88
N ASN A 926 -2.75 -15.32 40.30
CA ASN A 926 -2.04 -14.19 39.68
C ASN A 926 -2.89 -12.90 39.50
N SER A 927 -3.70 -12.56 40.52
CA SER A 927 -4.67 -11.45 40.50
C SER A 927 -5.61 -11.45 39.28
N THR A 928 -5.85 -12.63 38.71
CA THR A 928 -6.68 -12.87 37.54
C THR A 928 -7.80 -13.84 37.89
N LEU A 929 -9.00 -13.54 37.40
CA LEU A 929 -10.20 -14.34 37.62
C LEU A 929 -10.60 -15.01 36.29
N PHE A 930 -10.52 -16.33 36.23
CA PHE A 930 -10.94 -17.11 35.07
C PHE A 930 -12.31 -17.72 35.34
N VAL A 931 -13.35 -17.19 34.69
CA VAL A 931 -14.72 -17.70 34.76
C VAL A 931 -14.97 -18.57 33.54
N THR A 932 -15.43 -19.80 33.77
CA THR A 932 -15.52 -20.84 32.73
C THR A 932 -16.89 -21.52 32.74
N ASP A 933 -17.10 -22.45 31.80
CA ASP A 933 -18.32 -23.28 31.71
C ASP A 933 -19.62 -22.50 31.40
N LEU A 934 -19.54 -21.20 31.06
CA LEU A 934 -20.65 -20.28 30.83
C LEU A 934 -21.59 -20.70 29.70
N ASN A 935 -21.12 -21.59 28.80
CA ASN A 935 -21.87 -22.23 27.70
C ASN A 935 -23.24 -22.79 28.11
N LYS A 936 -23.45 -23.09 29.40
CA LYS A 936 -24.71 -23.65 29.92
C LYS A 936 -25.81 -22.60 30.13
N ASP A 937 -25.42 -21.32 30.22
CA ASP A 937 -26.28 -20.18 30.57
C ASP A 937 -26.42 -19.16 29.42
N SER A 938 -25.56 -19.28 28.39
CA SER A 938 -25.51 -18.49 27.15
C SER A 938 -26.02 -19.24 25.89
N LYS A 939 -26.78 -20.32 26.08
CA LYS A 939 -27.19 -21.28 25.02
C LYS A 939 -28.03 -20.72 23.87
N ASP A 940 -28.68 -19.59 24.08
CA ASP A 940 -29.53 -18.94 23.09
C ASP A 940 -28.71 -17.94 22.23
N GLY A 941 -27.38 -17.91 22.40
CA GLY A 941 -26.42 -16.98 21.79
C GLY A 941 -25.69 -16.16 22.85
N ALA A 942 -24.37 -15.96 22.69
CA ALA A 942 -23.50 -15.25 23.65
C ALA A 942 -24.01 -13.86 24.04
N PHE A 943 -24.63 -13.16 23.08
CA PHE A 943 -25.08 -11.78 23.19
C PHE A 943 -26.55 -11.59 22.74
N ASP A 944 -27.39 -12.64 22.76
CA ASP A 944 -28.82 -12.52 22.41
C ASP A 944 -29.56 -11.48 23.26
N LYS A 945 -29.11 -11.32 24.51
CA LYS A 945 -29.62 -10.41 25.54
C LYS A 945 -28.46 -9.85 26.37
N GLN A 946 -28.69 -8.71 27.04
CA GLN A 946 -27.83 -8.21 28.10
C GLN A 946 -27.58 -9.28 29.17
N PHE A 947 -26.32 -9.43 29.60
CA PHE A 947 -25.94 -10.20 30.79
C PHE A 947 -25.19 -9.33 31.80
N THR A 948 -25.15 -9.81 33.04
CA THR A 948 -24.37 -9.23 34.15
C THR A 948 -23.50 -10.31 34.83
N LEU A 949 -22.20 -10.05 34.98
CA LEU A 949 -21.28 -10.84 35.80
C LEU A 949 -20.79 -10.01 37.00
N LYS A 950 -20.72 -10.60 38.20
CA LYS A 950 -20.21 -9.94 39.42
C LYS A 950 -19.22 -10.81 40.21
N TRP A 951 -18.28 -10.16 40.90
CA TRP A 951 -17.26 -10.81 41.76
C TRP A 951 -17.03 -10.07 43.09
#